data_AF-A0A937UN19-F1
#
_entry.id   AF-A0A937UN19-F1
#
_cell.length_a   1.000
_cell.length_b   1.000
_cell.length_c   1.000
_cell.angle_alpha   90.00
_cell.angle_beta   90.00
_cell.angle_gamma   90.00
#
_symmetry.space_group_name_H-M   'P 1'
#
loop_
_entity.id
_entity.type
_entity.pdbx_description
1 polymer ?
#
loop_
_entity_poly.entity_id
_entity_poly.type
_entity_poly.pdbx_seq_one_letter_code
_entity_poly.pdbx_strand_id
1 'polypeptide(L)'
;MAVRTHFRSFPRVAVLALAAFLVLPGALVGAPKKMAVPDFIQGDAIPAGATHDWTLGATGARGWMYSDRLVTTDARQIYVTKVEKGSPADGILGVGDVILGDGGKPFSYDPRTEMGKALTTAESEAGGGNLSLIRWRAGKTETVVVKLPVLGTYSATAPHDCPKSKRILEQGCKALAERIAAPSYRQNPITRCLNALALLASGSREYLSLVRKEAKWAAAFSADSFQTWYYGYVIMLLSEYVMATGDESVMPGLRRLALEAANGQSIVGSWGHKFAGPDGRLLGYGMMNAPGLPLTTSLILAREAGVKGAAVARAIERSARLLRFYIGKGAVPYGDHHPWTQTHEDNGKCGMASVLFNLLGEAKGAEFFSRMSVASHGAERDTGHTGNFFNILWSLPGVAQSGPHATGAWMQEFGAWYFDLARRWDGTFVHQGPPQMGGDKYGNWDCTGAYLLAYAMPLKRLYLTGKRKSSAPQLDAAAAQALILDGRGWSNKDRNSFYDQLSEEQLLERLASWSPIVRKRAAMALARRKEAPVPPLLQMLESPRLESRYGVCEALAMLKGAAAPAVPALRKTLRHDDLWLRVKAAEALARIGDPAMSAVPELLERLAKGPSEDDPRGMEQRYLCFAVFGQMLKRSLDGVDRELLCKAVAAGLQNQDGRARGTVGGIYQQLRYEEIKPLLPAIHQAIVTPAPSGIMFASGVRLAGIDLLARHRIREGMPLCIQIMDISKWGKKSRITQCLKTLGTYGAAAKPILPQLRQLEKDLLAHSEARMLKPVIEKTQALIKKIENATGTVELRSLGDS
;
A
#
# COMPACT_ATOMS: atom_id res chain seq x y z
N MET A 1 17.16 -11.97 -22.55
CA MET A 1 18.48 -11.31 -22.51
C MET A 1 18.76 -10.93 -21.06
N ALA A 2 19.76 -11.55 -20.45
CA ALA A 2 19.99 -11.59 -19.01
C ALA A 2 20.41 -10.23 -18.44
N VAL A 3 19.68 -9.76 -17.41
CA VAL A 3 20.04 -8.57 -16.63
C VAL A 3 21.16 -8.95 -15.67
N ARG A 4 22.40 -8.56 -15.99
CA ARG A 4 23.53 -8.60 -15.05
C ARG A 4 23.37 -7.48 -14.03
N THR A 5 23.06 -7.83 -12.79
CA THR A 5 23.10 -6.90 -11.65
C THR A 5 24.51 -6.86 -11.07
N HIS A 6 25.19 -5.71 -11.18
CA HIS A 6 26.42 -5.46 -10.44
C HIS A 6 26.10 -5.06 -9.00
N PHE A 7 26.34 -5.98 -8.07
CA PHE A 7 26.48 -5.67 -6.65
C PHE A 7 27.90 -5.15 -6.39
N ARG A 8 28.03 -3.90 -5.94
CA ARG A 8 29.24 -3.44 -5.23
C ARG A 8 28.98 -3.47 -3.72
N SER A 9 29.94 -4.07 -3.03
CA SER A 9 30.02 -4.38 -1.61
C SER A 9 30.18 -3.16 -0.71
N PHE A 10 29.47 -3.14 0.41
CA PHE A 10 29.87 -2.42 1.64
C PHE A 10 29.89 -3.42 2.82
N PRO A 11 30.84 -3.30 3.78
CA PRO A 11 31.07 -4.30 4.82
C PRO A 11 30.12 -4.17 6.02
N ARG A 12 30.17 -5.22 6.85
CA ARG A 12 29.26 -5.66 7.92
C ARG A 12 29.40 -4.87 9.22
N VAL A 13 28.28 -4.64 9.94
CA VAL A 13 28.10 -4.91 11.39
C VAL A 13 26.65 -5.39 11.65
N ALA A 14 26.48 -6.29 12.63
CA ALA A 14 25.40 -7.26 12.81
C ALA A 14 24.13 -6.75 13.55
N VAL A 15 22.94 -7.24 13.14
CA VAL A 15 21.98 -8.10 13.88
C VAL A 15 21.52 -7.63 15.28
N LEU A 16 20.28 -7.13 15.40
CA LEU A 16 19.30 -7.51 16.44
C LEU A 16 17.88 -6.92 16.22
N ALA A 17 16.88 -7.76 16.52
CA ALA A 17 15.49 -7.47 16.95
C ALA A 17 14.45 -6.88 15.96
N LEU A 18 13.62 -7.79 15.43
CA LEU A 18 12.37 -7.50 14.75
C LEU A 18 11.20 -7.59 15.76
N ALA A 19 10.96 -6.53 16.54
CA ALA A 19 9.67 -6.28 17.23
C ALA A 19 9.69 -4.92 17.97
N ALA A 20 9.35 -3.83 17.28
CA ALA A 20 8.71 -2.67 17.88
C ALA A 20 8.20 -1.72 16.78
N PHE A 21 6.88 -1.55 16.68
CA PHE A 21 6.34 -0.22 16.40
C PHE A 21 6.52 0.58 17.69
N LEU A 22 7.74 1.05 17.93
CA LEU A 22 8.03 2.17 18.81
C LEU A 22 8.44 3.31 17.89
N VAL A 23 7.85 4.47 18.13
CA VAL A 23 8.45 5.75 17.78
C VAL A 23 9.92 5.68 18.21
N LEU A 24 10.84 5.63 17.24
CA LEU A 24 12.25 5.91 17.53
C LEU A 24 12.35 7.45 17.60
N PRO A 25 12.79 8.03 18.72
CA PRO A 25 13.54 9.27 18.66
C PRO A 25 14.78 8.93 17.82
N GLY A 26 15.06 9.70 16.77
CA GLY A 26 16.22 9.49 15.95
C GLY A 26 17.49 9.49 16.81
N ALA A 27 18.13 8.33 16.96
CA ALA A 27 19.54 8.30 17.32
C ALA A 27 20.29 9.01 16.19
N LEU A 28 21.12 9.97 16.58
CA LEU A 28 21.90 10.88 15.74
C LEU A 28 22.78 10.14 14.72
N VAL A 29 22.17 9.68 13.63
CA VAL A 29 22.79 9.81 12.30
C VAL A 29 22.71 11.30 12.04
N GLY A 30 23.86 11.99 11.99
CA GLY A 30 23.91 13.41 11.68
C GLY A 30 22.92 13.68 10.56
N ALA A 31 21.97 14.60 10.82
CA ALA A 31 20.89 14.89 9.87
C ALA A 31 21.52 15.00 8.47
N PRO A 32 20.98 14.34 7.44
CA PRO A 32 21.50 14.54 6.09
C PRO A 32 21.53 16.04 5.88
N LYS A 33 22.74 16.60 5.65
CA LYS A 33 22.92 18.05 5.52
C LYS A 33 21.83 18.54 4.58
N LYS A 34 20.96 19.41 5.08
CA LYS A 34 19.89 20.00 4.28
C LYS A 34 20.55 20.59 3.04
N MET A 35 20.29 19.99 1.89
CA MET A 35 20.84 20.47 0.64
C MET A 35 20.30 21.87 0.41
N ALA A 36 21.18 22.83 0.21
CA ALA A 36 20.78 24.20 -0.10
C ALA A 36 19.91 24.21 -1.36
N VAL A 37 18.92 25.08 -1.40
CA VAL A 37 18.12 25.31 -2.61
C VAL A 37 19.06 25.99 -3.61
N PRO A 38 19.34 25.39 -4.79
CA PRO A 38 20.20 26.00 -5.79
C PRO A 38 19.60 27.31 -6.29
N ASP A 39 20.47 28.30 -6.49
CA ASP A 39 20.16 29.53 -7.20
C ASP A 39 20.86 29.53 -8.58
N PHE A 40 20.13 29.08 -9.60
CA PHE A 40 20.67 28.93 -10.95
C PHE A 40 21.01 30.26 -11.61
N ILE A 41 20.38 31.37 -11.19
CA ILE A 41 20.73 32.70 -11.72
C ILE A 41 22.03 33.24 -11.10
N GLN A 42 22.48 32.67 -9.97
CA GLN A 42 23.79 32.92 -9.36
C GLN A 42 24.86 31.93 -9.82
N GLY A 43 24.52 31.02 -10.75
CA GLY A 43 25.46 30.05 -11.32
C GLY A 43 25.57 28.72 -10.57
N ASP A 44 24.68 28.45 -9.61
CA ASP A 44 24.64 27.13 -8.97
C ASP A 44 24.32 26.04 -10.01
N ALA A 45 24.90 24.85 -9.82
CA ALA A 45 24.63 23.69 -10.67
C ALA A 45 23.52 22.81 -10.07
N ILE A 46 22.89 21.98 -10.91
CA ILE A 46 22.04 20.88 -10.42
C ILE A 46 22.91 19.99 -9.52
N PRO A 47 22.49 19.68 -8.27
CA PRO A 47 23.26 18.84 -7.37
C PRO A 47 23.61 17.47 -7.97
N ALA A 48 24.84 17.01 -7.74
CA ALA A 48 25.31 15.74 -8.28
C ALA A 48 24.39 14.56 -7.84
N GLY A 49 23.96 13.75 -8.83
CA GLY A 49 23.04 12.62 -8.60
C GLY A 49 21.55 12.98 -8.63
N ALA A 50 21.20 14.27 -8.68
CA ALA A 50 19.83 14.73 -8.86
C ALA A 50 19.41 14.64 -10.34
N THR A 51 19.02 13.46 -10.77
CA THR A 51 18.81 13.11 -12.19
C THR A 51 17.37 13.23 -12.64
N HIS A 52 16.42 13.36 -11.73
CA HIS A 52 15.00 13.38 -12.06
C HIS A 52 14.54 14.79 -12.45
N ASP A 53 14.05 14.93 -13.69
CA ASP A 53 13.44 16.13 -14.23
C ASP A 53 11.98 15.86 -14.67
N TRP A 54 11.22 16.92 -14.89
CA TRP A 54 9.79 16.85 -15.22
C TRP A 54 9.52 17.37 -16.63
N THR A 55 8.54 16.79 -17.30
CA THR A 55 8.03 17.39 -18.54
C THR A 55 7.33 18.70 -18.21
N LEU A 56 7.56 19.73 -19.03
CA LEU A 56 6.96 21.05 -18.87
C LEU A 56 5.76 21.21 -19.80
N GLY A 57 4.88 20.20 -19.80
CA GLY A 57 3.70 20.10 -20.64
C GLY A 57 3.96 20.10 -22.14
N ALA A 58 3.01 20.66 -22.88
CA ALA A 58 2.99 20.72 -24.34
C ALA A 58 4.05 21.66 -24.94
N THR A 59 4.98 22.17 -24.14
CA THR A 59 6.11 22.98 -24.62
C THR A 59 7.14 22.15 -25.39
N GLY A 60 7.28 20.86 -25.07
CA GLY A 60 8.39 20.01 -25.52
C GLY A 60 9.70 20.24 -24.76
N ALA A 61 9.68 21.02 -23.69
CA ALA A 61 10.79 21.18 -22.77
C ALA A 61 10.67 20.22 -21.57
N ARG A 62 11.82 19.92 -20.95
CA ARG A 62 11.93 19.32 -19.62
C ARG A 62 12.69 20.25 -18.69
N GLY A 63 12.38 20.17 -17.40
CA GLY A 63 13.02 21.01 -16.41
C GLY A 63 13.19 20.32 -15.07
N TRP A 64 14.30 20.62 -14.42
CA TRP A 64 14.61 20.20 -13.08
C TRP A 64 14.15 21.24 -12.06
N MET A 65 13.66 20.76 -10.93
CA MET A 65 13.17 21.57 -9.81
C MET A 65 13.70 21.01 -8.50
N TYR A 66 14.04 21.88 -7.56
CA TYR A 66 14.49 21.47 -6.25
C TYR A 66 13.37 20.71 -5.51
N SER A 67 13.73 19.56 -4.96
CA SER A 67 12.82 18.77 -4.13
C SER A 67 13.47 18.46 -2.78
N ASP A 68 12.70 18.63 -1.70
CA ASP A 68 13.06 18.17 -0.36
C ASP A 68 11.90 17.37 0.22
N ARG A 69 12.20 16.24 0.86
CA ARG A 69 11.19 15.34 1.47
C ARG A 69 9.95 15.11 0.61
N LEU A 70 10.12 14.73 -0.65
CA LEU A 70 9.00 14.41 -1.53
C LEU A 70 8.02 15.57 -1.77
N VAL A 71 8.51 16.81 -1.82
CA VAL A 71 7.77 18.01 -2.26
C VAL A 71 8.71 19.00 -2.96
N THR A 72 8.18 19.81 -3.88
CA THR A 72 8.91 20.89 -4.59
C THR A 72 8.47 22.29 -4.15
N THR A 73 7.76 22.41 -3.03
CA THR A 73 7.18 23.67 -2.55
C THR A 73 8.20 24.75 -2.17
N ASP A 74 9.47 24.37 -2.01
CA ASP A 74 10.58 25.29 -1.73
C ASP A 74 11.28 25.77 -3.02
N ALA A 75 11.03 25.12 -4.16
CA ALA A 75 11.61 25.54 -5.44
C ALA A 75 10.99 26.85 -5.91
N ARG A 76 11.80 27.74 -6.47
CA ARG A 76 11.36 29.01 -7.10
C ARG A 76 11.89 29.18 -8.52
N GLN A 77 12.58 28.15 -9.02
CA GLN A 77 13.24 28.16 -10.32
C GLN A 77 13.07 26.78 -10.96
N ILE A 78 12.87 26.75 -12.27
CA ILE A 78 12.91 25.54 -13.09
C ILE A 78 14.13 25.66 -14.02
N TYR A 79 15.09 24.76 -13.88
CA TYR A 79 16.25 24.69 -14.77
C TYR A 79 15.92 23.85 -15.99
N VAL A 80 15.97 24.42 -17.20
CA VAL A 80 15.65 23.71 -18.44
C VAL A 80 16.76 22.70 -18.77
N THR A 81 16.41 21.42 -18.76
CA THR A 81 17.34 20.30 -18.96
C THR A 81 17.30 19.77 -20.40
N LYS A 82 16.19 19.97 -21.11
CA LYS A 82 16.00 19.51 -22.48
C LYS A 82 14.98 20.37 -23.21
N VAL A 83 15.18 20.60 -24.50
CA VAL A 83 14.18 21.13 -25.44
C VAL A 83 14.19 20.24 -26.67
N GLU A 84 13.03 19.76 -27.09
CA GLU A 84 12.93 18.90 -28.28
C GLU A 84 12.88 19.73 -29.56
N LYS A 85 13.63 19.30 -30.58
CA LYS A 85 13.63 19.95 -31.90
C LYS A 85 12.24 19.88 -32.54
N GLY A 86 11.79 20.98 -33.12
CA GLY A 86 10.47 21.13 -33.74
C GLY A 86 9.30 21.25 -32.74
N SER A 87 9.58 21.25 -31.43
CA SER A 87 8.55 21.48 -30.42
C SER A 87 8.22 22.97 -30.28
N PRO A 88 7.09 23.34 -29.63
CA PRO A 88 6.74 24.74 -29.40
C PRO A 88 7.80 25.59 -28.69
N ALA A 89 8.64 24.98 -27.85
CA ALA A 89 9.73 25.66 -27.15
C ALA A 89 11.02 25.76 -27.97
N ASP A 90 11.13 25.08 -29.12
CA ASP A 90 12.33 25.09 -29.96
C ASP A 90 12.64 26.52 -30.45
N GLY A 91 13.89 26.94 -30.32
CA GLY A 91 14.34 28.31 -30.61
C GLY A 91 13.92 29.38 -29.58
N ILE A 92 12.98 29.10 -28.67
CA ILE A 92 12.51 30.04 -27.63
C ILE A 92 13.22 29.76 -26.30
N LEU A 93 13.18 28.49 -25.88
CA LEU A 93 13.90 27.98 -24.73
C LEU A 93 15.12 27.18 -25.18
N GLY A 94 16.11 27.10 -24.31
CA GLY A 94 17.35 26.36 -24.50
C GLY A 94 17.77 25.67 -23.20
N VAL A 95 18.60 24.63 -23.33
CA VAL A 95 19.19 23.97 -22.16
C VAL A 95 20.04 24.98 -21.39
N GLY A 96 19.84 25.04 -20.07
CA GLY A 96 20.49 26.01 -19.20
C GLY A 96 19.68 27.28 -18.93
N ASP A 97 18.55 27.47 -19.60
CA ASP A 97 17.61 28.52 -19.22
C ASP A 97 17.01 28.26 -17.85
N VAL A 98 16.68 29.34 -17.14
CA VAL A 98 15.99 29.27 -15.86
C VAL A 98 14.63 29.94 -16.01
N ILE A 99 13.55 29.18 -15.80
CA ILE A 99 12.20 29.74 -15.74
C ILE A 99 11.94 30.16 -14.29
N LEU A 100 11.60 31.43 -14.12
CA LEU A 100 11.41 32.08 -12.82
C LEU A 100 9.94 32.26 -12.45
N GLY A 101 9.03 32.10 -13.41
CA GLY A 101 7.59 32.27 -13.21
C GLY A 101 6.83 32.40 -14.53
N ASP A 102 5.55 32.74 -14.43
CA ASP A 102 4.65 32.91 -15.57
C ASP A 102 3.80 34.19 -15.44
N GLY A 103 3.28 34.69 -16.57
CA GLY A 103 2.34 35.82 -16.56
C GLY A 103 2.89 37.11 -15.92
N GLY A 104 4.21 37.32 -15.96
CA GLY A 104 4.88 38.46 -15.33
C GLY A 104 5.04 38.36 -13.81
N LYS A 105 4.70 37.22 -13.20
CA LYS A 105 4.86 36.97 -11.77
C LYS A 105 5.89 35.85 -11.53
N PRO A 106 6.85 36.03 -10.61
CA PRO A 106 7.71 34.94 -10.16
C PRO A 106 6.90 33.82 -9.49
N PHE A 107 7.41 32.59 -9.52
CA PHE A 107 6.80 31.47 -8.79
C PHE A 107 6.69 31.81 -7.30
N SER A 108 5.52 31.57 -6.71
CA SER A 108 5.23 31.89 -5.31
C SER A 108 5.12 30.64 -4.42
N TYR A 109 4.81 29.51 -5.04
CA TYR A 109 4.56 28.19 -4.50
C TYR A 109 5.29 27.13 -5.36
N ASP A 110 4.81 25.87 -5.35
CA ASP A 110 5.33 24.76 -6.14
C ASP A 110 5.33 25.07 -7.66
N PRO A 111 6.51 25.19 -8.30
CA PRO A 111 6.61 25.53 -9.72
C PRO A 111 5.95 24.50 -10.65
N ARG A 112 5.81 23.22 -10.24
CA ARG A 112 5.06 22.22 -11.03
C ARG A 112 3.58 22.58 -11.12
N THR A 113 3.02 23.00 -9.99
CA THR A 113 1.60 23.38 -9.90
C THR A 113 1.34 24.65 -10.68
N GLU A 114 2.19 25.67 -10.50
CA GLU A 114 2.05 26.96 -11.20
C GLU A 114 2.26 26.79 -12.71
N MET A 115 3.32 26.08 -13.15
CA MET A 115 3.55 25.78 -14.56
C MET A 115 2.40 24.99 -15.19
N GLY A 116 1.87 23.97 -14.50
CA GLY A 116 0.70 23.23 -14.96
C GLY A 116 -0.55 24.10 -15.13
N LYS A 117 -0.80 25.04 -14.20
CA LYS A 117 -1.90 26.01 -14.29
C LYS A 117 -1.69 27.04 -15.40
N ALA A 118 -0.45 27.46 -15.63
CA ALA A 118 -0.08 28.36 -16.72
C ALA A 118 -0.33 27.69 -18.09
N LEU A 119 0.01 26.40 -18.22
CA LEU A 119 -0.33 25.59 -19.40
C LEU A 119 -1.85 25.50 -19.60
N THR A 120 -2.61 25.19 -18.56
CA THR A 120 -4.08 25.13 -18.63
C THR A 120 -4.67 26.47 -19.10
N THR A 121 -4.17 27.59 -18.57
CA THR A 121 -4.59 28.95 -18.96
C THR A 121 -4.22 29.25 -20.41
N ALA A 122 -2.98 28.99 -20.83
CA ALA A 122 -2.49 29.29 -22.17
C ALA A 122 -3.31 28.56 -23.26
N GLU A 123 -3.70 27.31 -23.02
CA GLU A 123 -4.48 26.52 -23.97
C GLU A 123 -5.98 26.85 -23.98
N SER A 124 -6.46 27.71 -23.08
CA SER A 124 -7.84 28.19 -23.07
C SER A 124 -8.10 29.20 -24.19
N GLU A 125 -9.38 29.45 -24.48
CA GLU A 125 -9.82 30.49 -25.39
C GLU A 125 -9.27 31.87 -24.98
N ALA A 126 -9.30 32.17 -23.67
CA ALA A 126 -8.80 33.44 -23.12
C ALA A 126 -7.27 33.55 -23.19
N GLY A 127 -6.55 32.45 -23.02
CA GLY A 127 -5.08 32.42 -23.14
C GLY A 127 -4.58 32.53 -24.57
N GLY A 128 -5.39 32.17 -25.56
CA GLY A 128 -5.09 32.33 -26.98
C GLY A 128 -3.82 31.59 -27.44
N GLY A 129 -3.44 30.53 -26.74
CA GLY A 129 -2.22 29.75 -27.01
C GLY A 129 -0.95 30.38 -26.47
N ASN A 130 -1.03 31.45 -25.66
CA ASN A 130 0.15 32.19 -25.21
C ASN A 130 0.59 31.73 -23.82
N LEU A 131 1.64 30.90 -23.76
CA LEU A 131 2.32 30.60 -22.50
C LEU A 131 3.44 31.63 -22.28
N SER A 132 3.17 32.63 -21.44
CA SER A 132 4.12 33.71 -21.11
C SER A 132 5.00 33.31 -19.92
N LEU A 133 6.30 33.10 -20.16
CA LEU A 133 7.27 32.65 -19.16
C LEU A 133 8.30 33.75 -18.85
N ILE A 134 8.66 33.91 -17.59
CA ILE A 134 9.81 34.72 -17.18
C ILE A 134 11.05 33.84 -17.31
N ARG A 135 11.90 34.12 -18.31
CA ARG A 135 13.09 33.34 -18.61
C ARG A 135 14.35 34.15 -18.31
N TRP A 136 15.26 33.56 -17.55
CA TRP A 136 16.62 34.04 -17.41
C TRP A 136 17.56 33.24 -18.31
N ARG A 137 18.44 33.95 -19.04
CA ARG A 137 19.52 33.38 -19.86
C ARG A 137 20.71 34.34 -19.85
N ALA A 138 21.90 33.85 -19.49
CA ALA A 138 23.16 34.59 -19.56
C ALA A 138 23.09 36.00 -18.95
N GLY A 139 22.55 36.11 -17.74
CA GLY A 139 22.45 37.37 -16.99
C GLY A 139 21.24 38.26 -17.35
N LYS A 140 20.45 37.90 -18.36
CA LYS A 140 19.27 38.66 -18.78
C LYS A 140 17.97 37.93 -18.41
N THR A 141 17.09 38.64 -17.69
CA THR A 141 15.71 38.20 -17.45
C THR A 141 14.78 38.88 -18.44
N GLU A 142 13.98 38.10 -19.18
CA GLU A 142 12.98 38.63 -20.08
C GLU A 142 11.73 37.74 -20.12
N THR A 143 10.62 38.31 -20.58
CA THR A 143 9.40 37.54 -20.83
C THR A 143 9.45 36.96 -22.23
N VAL A 144 9.25 35.65 -22.33
CA VAL A 144 9.15 34.92 -23.60
C VAL A 144 7.78 34.27 -23.72
N VAL A 145 7.27 34.14 -24.94
CA VAL A 145 5.96 33.52 -25.19
C VAL A 145 6.15 32.25 -25.99
N VAL A 146 5.82 31.11 -25.40
CA VAL A 146 5.73 29.81 -26.10
C VAL A 146 4.31 29.65 -26.65
N LYS A 147 4.18 29.45 -27.97
CA LYS A 147 2.89 29.32 -28.64
C LYS A 147 2.39 27.88 -28.60
N LEU A 148 1.28 27.64 -27.92
CA LEU A 148 0.64 26.34 -27.77
C LEU A 148 -0.68 26.25 -28.55
N PRO A 149 -1.13 25.05 -28.93
CA PRO A 149 -2.46 24.86 -29.48
C PRO A 149 -3.56 25.25 -28.47
N VAL A 150 -4.58 25.97 -28.94
CA VAL A 150 -5.78 26.25 -28.12
C VAL A 150 -6.66 25.00 -28.07
N LEU A 151 -6.73 24.37 -26.90
CA LEU A 151 -7.55 23.17 -26.66
C LEU A 151 -8.89 23.50 -25.99
N GLY A 152 -9.01 24.66 -25.36
CA GLY A 152 -10.20 25.15 -24.67
C GLY A 152 -10.08 25.10 -23.15
N THR A 153 -11.20 25.26 -22.45
CA THR A 153 -11.25 25.30 -20.98
C THR A 153 -11.76 23.96 -20.40
N TYR A 154 -11.21 23.51 -19.27
CA TYR A 154 -11.77 22.37 -18.53
C TYR A 154 -13.13 22.72 -17.95
N SER A 155 -14.17 21.91 -18.20
CA SER A 155 -15.51 22.13 -17.63
C SER A 155 -15.54 21.81 -16.13
N ALA A 156 -16.58 22.30 -15.43
CA ALA A 156 -16.84 22.00 -14.01
C ALA A 156 -17.13 20.51 -13.73
N THR A 157 -17.20 19.67 -14.77
CA THR A 157 -17.46 18.23 -14.68
C THR A 157 -16.40 17.40 -15.42
N ALA A 158 -15.29 18.02 -15.82
CA ALA A 158 -14.23 17.39 -16.59
C ALA A 158 -13.81 16.02 -15.99
N PRO A 159 -13.62 14.96 -16.80
CA PRO A 159 -13.64 14.98 -18.27
C PRO A 159 -15.04 14.95 -18.90
N HIS A 160 -16.12 14.86 -18.12
CA HIS A 160 -17.48 14.85 -18.66
C HIS A 160 -17.90 16.22 -19.16
N ASP A 161 -18.60 16.26 -20.29
CA ASP A 161 -19.12 17.49 -20.90
C ASP A 161 -18.03 18.56 -21.06
N CYS A 162 -16.84 18.11 -21.49
CA CYS A 162 -15.63 18.92 -21.57
C CYS A 162 -15.01 18.83 -22.98
N PRO A 163 -15.16 19.87 -23.82
CA PRO A 163 -14.57 19.90 -25.16
C PRO A 163 -13.04 19.75 -25.16
N LYS A 164 -12.33 20.38 -24.20
CA LYS A 164 -10.87 20.22 -24.06
C LYS A 164 -10.49 18.75 -23.80
N SER A 165 -11.17 18.08 -22.87
CA SER A 165 -10.93 16.66 -22.58
C SER A 165 -11.15 15.76 -23.80
N LYS A 166 -12.19 16.05 -24.60
CA LYS A 166 -12.45 15.32 -25.86
C LYS A 166 -11.31 15.49 -26.86
N ARG A 167 -10.84 16.73 -27.10
CA ARG A 167 -9.72 17.01 -28.02
C ARG A 167 -8.43 16.32 -27.57
N ILE A 168 -8.12 16.36 -26.27
CA ILE A 168 -6.96 15.66 -25.70
C ILE A 168 -7.06 14.15 -25.95
N LEU A 169 -8.23 13.55 -25.74
CA LEU A 169 -8.44 12.13 -25.99
C LEU A 169 -8.21 11.78 -27.47
N GLU A 170 -8.80 12.54 -28.39
CA GLU A 170 -8.70 12.29 -29.84
C GLU A 170 -7.25 12.39 -30.32
N GLN A 171 -6.54 13.47 -29.96
CA GLN A 171 -5.14 13.67 -30.32
C GLN A 171 -4.24 12.59 -29.72
N GLY A 172 -4.45 12.27 -28.44
CA GLY A 172 -3.66 11.25 -27.75
C GLY A 172 -3.89 9.84 -28.30
N CYS A 173 -5.13 9.47 -28.64
CA CYS A 173 -5.42 8.18 -29.27
C CYS A 173 -4.74 8.06 -30.63
N LYS A 174 -4.72 9.13 -31.43
CA LYS A 174 -4.01 9.13 -32.72
C LYS A 174 -2.50 8.90 -32.52
N ALA A 175 -1.87 9.69 -31.65
CA ALA A 175 -0.44 9.55 -31.36
C ALA A 175 -0.09 8.18 -30.76
N LEU A 176 -0.97 7.64 -29.91
CA LEU A 176 -0.81 6.32 -29.32
C LEU A 176 -0.91 5.20 -30.37
N ALA A 177 -1.84 5.31 -31.32
CA ALA A 177 -1.97 4.34 -32.41
C ALA A 177 -0.71 4.31 -33.29
N GLU A 178 -0.16 5.47 -33.64
CA GLU A 178 1.11 5.59 -34.36
C GLU A 178 2.26 4.94 -33.57
N ARG A 179 2.32 5.17 -32.26
CA ARG A 179 3.31 4.53 -31.38
C ARG A 179 3.18 3.01 -31.32
N ILE A 180 1.97 2.47 -31.17
CA ILE A 180 1.75 1.02 -31.14
C ILE A 180 2.08 0.36 -32.48
N ALA A 181 1.84 1.07 -33.60
CA ALA A 181 2.16 0.57 -34.93
C ALA A 181 3.68 0.52 -35.20
N ALA A 182 4.47 1.37 -34.53
CA ALA A 182 5.91 1.47 -34.75
C ALA A 182 6.65 0.15 -34.41
N PRO A 183 7.62 -0.30 -35.23
CA PRO A 183 8.39 -1.52 -34.97
C PRO A 183 9.19 -1.50 -33.65
N SER A 184 9.53 -0.30 -33.16
CA SER A 184 10.23 -0.07 -31.91
C SER A 184 9.35 -0.20 -30.67
N TYR A 185 8.03 -0.39 -30.83
CA TYR A 185 7.08 -0.54 -29.73
C TYR A 185 7.36 -1.81 -28.93
N ARG A 186 8.11 -1.66 -27.84
CA ARG A 186 8.37 -2.73 -26.86
C ARG A 186 8.21 -2.14 -25.47
N GLN A 187 7.17 -2.57 -24.76
CA GLN A 187 6.84 -2.01 -23.47
C GLN A 187 6.59 -3.07 -22.41
N ASN A 188 6.61 -2.61 -21.16
CA ASN A 188 6.17 -3.37 -20.01
C ASN A 188 4.75 -3.93 -20.24
N PRO A 189 4.45 -5.19 -19.82
CA PRO A 189 3.12 -5.78 -20.01
C PRO A 189 1.96 -4.91 -19.50
N ILE A 190 2.18 -4.14 -18.42
CA ILE A 190 1.15 -3.27 -17.83
C ILE A 190 0.81 -2.12 -18.78
N THR A 191 1.78 -1.31 -19.21
CA THR A 191 1.52 -0.17 -20.10
C THR A 191 1.02 -0.63 -21.46
N ARG A 192 1.54 -1.75 -21.96
CA ARG A 192 1.04 -2.37 -23.19
C ARG A 192 -0.47 -2.65 -23.13
N CYS A 193 -0.94 -3.22 -22.02
CA CYS A 193 -2.37 -3.46 -21.81
C CYS A 193 -3.17 -2.16 -21.68
N LEU A 194 -2.67 -1.19 -20.91
CA LEU A 194 -3.34 0.11 -20.72
C LEU A 194 -3.46 0.91 -22.02
N ASN A 195 -2.44 0.86 -22.86
CA ASN A 195 -2.42 1.51 -24.17
C ASN A 195 -3.46 0.90 -25.12
N ALA A 196 -3.53 -0.44 -25.18
CA ALA A 196 -4.55 -1.13 -25.96
C ALA A 196 -5.97 -0.86 -25.43
N LEU A 197 -6.15 -0.85 -24.10
CA LEU A 197 -7.42 -0.50 -23.44
C LEU A 197 -7.85 0.94 -23.76
N ALA A 198 -6.93 1.91 -23.80
CA ALA A 198 -7.25 3.28 -24.16
C ALA A 198 -7.75 3.41 -25.60
N LEU A 199 -7.10 2.74 -26.56
CA LEU A 199 -7.56 2.70 -27.94
C LEU A 199 -8.92 2.00 -28.06
N LEU A 200 -9.14 0.90 -27.34
CA LEU A 200 -10.44 0.22 -27.32
C LEU A 200 -11.54 1.11 -26.70
N ALA A 201 -11.21 1.85 -25.62
CA ALA A 201 -12.13 2.76 -24.94
C ALA A 201 -12.55 3.95 -25.81
N SER A 202 -11.74 4.35 -26.79
CA SER A 202 -12.10 5.38 -27.76
C SER A 202 -13.32 4.99 -28.60
N GLY A 203 -13.55 3.68 -28.80
CA GLY A 203 -14.60 3.16 -29.67
C GLY A 203 -14.34 3.34 -31.17
N SER A 204 -13.17 3.84 -31.58
CA SER A 204 -12.84 4.01 -33.00
C SER A 204 -12.56 2.66 -33.66
N ARG A 205 -13.24 2.40 -34.79
CA ARG A 205 -13.04 1.19 -35.60
C ARG A 205 -11.64 1.14 -36.23
N GLU A 206 -11.04 2.30 -36.50
CA GLU A 206 -9.71 2.43 -37.13
C GLU A 206 -8.61 1.75 -36.33
N TYR A 207 -8.74 1.74 -35.00
CA TYR A 207 -7.74 1.18 -34.10
C TYR A 207 -7.92 -0.31 -33.80
N LEU A 208 -9.03 -0.93 -34.23
CA LEU A 208 -9.36 -2.31 -33.86
C LEU A 208 -8.36 -3.34 -34.36
N SER A 209 -7.69 -3.10 -35.49
CA SER A 209 -6.65 -4.00 -36.01
C SER A 209 -5.43 -4.04 -35.07
N LEU A 210 -5.02 -2.88 -34.54
CA LEU A 210 -3.96 -2.76 -33.54
C LEU A 210 -4.39 -3.41 -32.22
N VAL A 211 -5.59 -3.10 -31.72
CA VAL A 211 -6.10 -3.70 -30.48
C VAL A 211 -6.19 -5.23 -30.58
N ARG A 212 -6.61 -5.77 -31.73
CA ARG A 212 -6.65 -7.22 -31.98
C ARG A 212 -5.25 -7.85 -31.92
N LYS A 213 -4.22 -7.19 -32.47
CA LYS A 213 -2.82 -7.64 -32.37
C LYS A 213 -2.37 -7.72 -30.90
N GLU A 214 -2.72 -6.72 -30.11
CA GLU A 214 -2.38 -6.66 -28.68
C GLU A 214 -3.15 -7.72 -27.86
N ALA A 215 -4.43 -7.94 -28.16
CA ALA A 215 -5.24 -8.99 -27.54
C ALA A 215 -4.69 -10.40 -27.85
N LYS A 216 -4.26 -10.67 -29.10
CA LYS A 216 -3.61 -11.95 -29.46
C LYS A 216 -2.33 -12.18 -28.67
N TRP A 217 -1.50 -11.15 -28.51
CA TRP A 217 -0.33 -11.24 -27.62
C TRP A 217 -0.73 -11.52 -26.17
N ALA A 218 -1.73 -10.80 -25.65
CA ALA A 218 -2.20 -10.96 -24.28
C ALA A 218 -2.72 -12.38 -24.02
N ALA A 219 -3.43 -12.99 -24.97
CA ALA A 219 -3.93 -14.36 -24.89
C ALA A 219 -2.79 -15.40 -24.81
N ALA A 220 -1.64 -15.11 -25.43
CA ALA A 220 -0.44 -15.95 -25.38
C ALA A 220 0.49 -15.60 -24.20
N PHE A 221 0.18 -14.58 -23.41
CA PHE A 221 1.06 -14.13 -22.33
C PHE A 221 1.20 -15.17 -21.22
N SER A 222 2.40 -15.23 -20.64
CA SER A 222 2.74 -16.01 -19.46
C SER A 222 3.92 -15.34 -18.74
N ALA A 223 4.04 -15.55 -17.43
CA ALA A 223 5.20 -15.11 -16.67
C ALA A 223 5.58 -16.16 -15.60
N ASP A 224 6.87 -16.28 -15.30
CA ASP A 224 7.43 -17.18 -14.28
C ASP A 224 7.70 -16.46 -12.93
N SER A 225 7.68 -15.14 -12.95
CA SER A 225 7.87 -14.26 -11.80
C SER A 225 7.02 -13.00 -11.93
N PHE A 226 6.62 -12.42 -10.80
CA PHE A 226 5.75 -11.25 -10.76
C PHE A 226 4.41 -11.44 -11.51
N GLN A 227 3.94 -12.69 -11.66
CA GLN A 227 2.71 -13.02 -12.40
C GLN A 227 1.54 -12.13 -11.99
N THR A 228 1.38 -11.95 -10.69
CA THR A 228 0.26 -11.22 -10.10
C THR A 228 0.22 -9.73 -10.47
N TRP A 229 1.38 -9.13 -10.78
CA TRP A 229 1.47 -7.75 -11.24
C TRP A 229 1.03 -7.58 -12.68
N TYR A 230 1.24 -8.59 -13.53
CA TYR A 230 0.92 -8.53 -14.95
C TYR A 230 -0.47 -9.07 -15.26
N TYR A 231 -0.84 -10.21 -14.67
CA TYR A 231 -2.04 -10.95 -15.03
C TYR A 231 -3.31 -10.12 -14.85
N GLY A 232 -3.40 -9.27 -13.82
CA GLY A 232 -4.53 -8.37 -13.63
C GLY A 232 -4.80 -7.51 -14.87
N TYR A 233 -3.77 -6.86 -15.42
CA TYR A 233 -3.91 -5.99 -16.60
C TYR A 233 -4.13 -6.77 -17.90
N VAL A 234 -3.48 -7.93 -18.04
CA VAL A 234 -3.64 -8.81 -19.21
C VAL A 234 -5.06 -9.38 -19.29
N ILE A 235 -5.58 -9.90 -18.17
CA ILE A 235 -6.94 -10.43 -18.07
C ILE A 235 -7.96 -9.30 -18.28
N MET A 236 -7.73 -8.10 -17.74
CA MET A 236 -8.59 -6.93 -18.00
C MET A 236 -8.68 -6.59 -19.48
N LEU A 237 -7.54 -6.48 -20.18
CA LEU A 237 -7.53 -6.21 -21.63
C LEU A 237 -8.33 -7.27 -22.39
N LEU A 238 -8.07 -8.55 -22.14
CA LEU A 238 -8.75 -9.64 -22.81
C LEU A 238 -10.26 -9.64 -22.55
N SER A 239 -10.67 -9.41 -21.30
CA SER A 239 -12.09 -9.41 -20.93
C SER A 239 -12.84 -8.26 -21.62
N GLU A 240 -12.30 -7.05 -21.55
CA GLU A 240 -12.89 -5.88 -22.19
C GLU A 240 -12.90 -6.02 -23.72
N TYR A 241 -11.85 -6.59 -24.31
CA TYR A 241 -11.76 -6.85 -25.74
C TYR A 241 -12.86 -7.82 -26.22
N VAL A 242 -13.02 -8.96 -25.53
CA VAL A 242 -14.06 -9.94 -25.86
C VAL A 242 -15.45 -9.29 -25.74
N MET A 243 -15.72 -8.60 -24.63
CA MET A 243 -17.02 -7.95 -24.40
C MET A 243 -17.32 -6.81 -25.38
N ALA A 244 -16.29 -6.10 -25.87
CA ALA A 244 -16.46 -4.98 -26.79
C ALA A 244 -16.54 -5.40 -28.26
N THR A 245 -15.95 -6.54 -28.63
CA THR A 245 -15.79 -6.95 -30.04
C THR A 245 -16.49 -8.25 -30.41
N GLY A 246 -16.80 -9.11 -29.45
CA GLY A 246 -17.29 -10.47 -29.69
C GLY A 246 -16.24 -11.43 -30.26
N ASP A 247 -14.96 -11.05 -30.33
CA ASP A 247 -13.90 -11.93 -30.84
C ASP A 247 -13.54 -13.03 -29.84
N GLU A 248 -14.12 -14.21 -30.04
CA GLU A 248 -13.88 -15.38 -29.19
C GLU A 248 -12.51 -16.04 -29.37
N SER A 249 -11.70 -15.64 -30.37
CA SER A 249 -10.42 -16.31 -30.66
C SER A 249 -9.41 -16.22 -29.51
N VAL A 250 -9.57 -15.25 -28.59
CA VAL A 250 -8.72 -15.06 -27.41
C VAL A 250 -9.26 -15.72 -26.14
N MET A 251 -10.48 -16.26 -26.18
CA MET A 251 -11.13 -16.88 -25.01
C MET A 251 -10.33 -18.02 -24.37
N PRO A 252 -9.64 -18.91 -25.11
CA PRO A 252 -8.80 -19.94 -24.50
C PRO A 252 -7.69 -19.35 -23.61
N GLY A 253 -7.05 -18.27 -24.07
CA GLY A 253 -6.01 -17.57 -23.30
C GLY A 253 -6.57 -16.85 -22.08
N LEU A 254 -7.72 -16.16 -22.24
CA LEU A 254 -8.42 -15.51 -21.13
C LEU A 254 -8.81 -16.52 -20.04
N ARG A 255 -9.40 -17.66 -20.43
CA ARG A 255 -9.79 -18.73 -19.50
C ARG A 255 -8.59 -19.32 -18.77
N ARG A 256 -7.48 -19.59 -19.47
CA ARG A 256 -6.23 -20.09 -18.87
C ARG A 256 -5.73 -19.13 -17.78
N LEU A 257 -5.54 -17.85 -18.14
CA LEU A 257 -4.99 -16.84 -17.24
C LEU A 257 -5.88 -16.61 -16.02
N ALA A 258 -7.21 -16.55 -16.20
CA ALA A 258 -8.16 -16.40 -15.10
C ALA A 258 -8.14 -17.59 -14.13
N LEU A 259 -8.04 -18.82 -14.64
CA LEU A 259 -7.93 -20.02 -13.79
C LEU A 259 -6.58 -20.11 -13.07
N GLU A 260 -5.47 -19.77 -13.74
CA GLU A 260 -4.15 -19.67 -13.11
C GLU A 260 -4.16 -18.64 -11.98
N ALA A 261 -4.71 -17.45 -12.22
CA ALA A 261 -4.83 -16.41 -11.21
C ALA A 261 -5.70 -16.82 -10.01
N ALA A 262 -6.85 -17.43 -10.28
CA ALA A 262 -7.77 -17.92 -9.25
C ALA A 262 -7.15 -19.04 -8.40
N ASN A 263 -6.52 -20.03 -9.04
CA ASN A 263 -5.86 -21.14 -8.34
C ASN A 263 -4.56 -20.70 -7.65
N GLY A 264 -3.93 -19.63 -8.11
CA GLY A 264 -2.75 -19.03 -7.51
C GLY A 264 -3.04 -18.12 -6.29
N GLN A 265 -4.30 -17.98 -5.88
CA GLN A 265 -4.69 -17.23 -4.69
C GLN A 265 -4.33 -18.02 -3.42
N SER A 266 -3.91 -17.30 -2.37
CA SER A 266 -3.73 -17.93 -1.06
C SER A 266 -5.05 -18.36 -0.42
N ILE A 267 -4.97 -19.26 0.56
CA ILE A 267 -6.12 -19.74 1.32
C ILE A 267 -6.87 -18.64 2.09
N VAL A 268 -6.24 -17.48 2.31
CA VAL A 268 -6.84 -16.31 2.97
C VAL A 268 -7.36 -15.24 2.00
N GLY A 269 -7.46 -15.55 0.70
CA GLY A 269 -8.11 -14.66 -0.27
C GLY A 269 -7.20 -13.57 -0.84
N SER A 270 -5.88 -13.72 -0.75
CA SER A 270 -4.92 -12.71 -1.19
C SER A 270 -3.79 -13.26 -2.05
N TRP A 271 -3.02 -12.36 -2.68
CA TRP A 271 -1.89 -12.69 -3.56
C TRP A 271 -0.60 -12.02 -3.07
N GLY A 272 0.55 -12.57 -3.46
CA GLY A 272 1.87 -11.97 -3.27
C GLY A 272 2.48 -11.52 -4.59
N HIS A 273 3.82 -11.41 -4.68
CA HIS A 273 4.51 -11.21 -5.97
C HIS A 273 4.33 -12.39 -6.93
N LYS A 274 4.25 -13.60 -6.37
CA LYS A 274 4.00 -14.85 -7.10
C LYS A 274 2.70 -15.46 -6.59
N PHE A 275 2.21 -16.46 -7.31
CA PHE A 275 1.12 -17.30 -6.84
C PHE A 275 1.51 -18.09 -5.57
N ALA A 276 0.49 -18.48 -4.82
CA ALA A 276 0.65 -19.26 -3.58
C ALA A 276 1.36 -20.60 -3.86
N GLY A 277 2.08 -21.08 -2.84
CA GLY A 277 2.70 -22.40 -2.89
C GLY A 277 1.67 -23.54 -2.76
N PRO A 278 2.11 -24.80 -2.85
CA PRO A 278 1.23 -25.98 -2.74
C PRO A 278 0.47 -26.07 -1.42
N ASP A 279 1.01 -25.51 -0.34
CA ASP A 279 0.35 -25.41 0.97
C ASP A 279 -0.67 -24.26 1.05
N GLY A 280 -0.88 -23.56 -0.06
CA GLY A 280 -1.80 -22.44 -0.19
C GLY A 280 -1.35 -21.16 0.51
N ARG A 281 -0.11 -21.09 1.01
CA ARG A 281 0.48 -19.90 1.62
C ARG A 281 1.26 -19.07 0.60
N LEU A 282 1.32 -17.77 0.84
CA LEU A 282 2.11 -16.88 0.01
C LEU A 282 3.61 -17.05 0.25
N LEU A 283 4.38 -16.89 -0.83
CA LEU A 283 5.84 -16.95 -0.82
C LEU A 283 6.45 -15.56 -0.58
N GLY A 284 7.72 -15.52 -0.20
CA GLY A 284 8.49 -14.27 -0.06
C GLY A 284 7.89 -13.29 0.95
N TYR A 285 7.65 -12.05 0.52
CA TYR A 285 7.14 -10.94 1.37
C TYR A 285 5.70 -11.18 1.90
N GLY A 286 4.94 -12.11 1.30
CA GLY A 286 3.57 -12.38 1.68
C GLY A 286 2.55 -11.56 0.90
N MET A 287 1.47 -11.16 1.57
CA MET A 287 0.30 -10.49 0.97
C MET A 287 0.62 -9.12 0.40
N MET A 288 0.05 -8.84 -0.77
CA MET A 288 0.18 -7.56 -1.47
C MET A 288 -1.15 -7.16 -2.10
N ASN A 289 -1.79 -6.12 -1.57
CA ASN A 289 -3.07 -5.65 -2.06
C ASN A 289 -2.94 -4.87 -3.39
N ALA A 290 -1.77 -4.26 -3.66
CA ALA A 290 -1.54 -3.49 -4.88
C ALA A 290 -1.69 -4.31 -6.19
N PRO A 291 -1.11 -5.53 -6.33
CA PRO A 291 -1.44 -6.43 -7.44
C PRO A 291 -2.73 -7.23 -7.22
N GLY A 292 -3.13 -7.47 -5.97
CA GLY A 292 -4.33 -8.26 -5.64
C GLY A 292 -5.63 -7.59 -6.08
N LEU A 293 -5.75 -6.27 -5.93
CA LEU A 293 -6.95 -5.51 -6.33
C LEU A 293 -7.19 -5.56 -7.86
N PRO A 294 -6.23 -5.22 -8.74
CA PRO A 294 -6.38 -5.40 -10.19
C PRO A 294 -6.65 -6.86 -10.59
N LEU A 295 -6.05 -7.84 -9.92
CA LEU A 295 -6.35 -9.25 -10.18
C LEU A 295 -7.81 -9.58 -9.88
N THR A 296 -8.33 -9.21 -8.71
CA THR A 296 -9.74 -9.45 -8.37
C THR A 296 -10.67 -8.74 -9.34
N THR A 297 -10.41 -7.47 -9.67
CA THR A 297 -11.14 -6.73 -10.71
C THR A 297 -11.13 -7.47 -12.04
N SER A 298 -9.96 -7.97 -12.47
CA SER A 298 -9.83 -8.71 -13.72
C SER A 298 -10.60 -10.03 -13.73
N LEU A 299 -10.68 -10.73 -12.59
CA LEU A 299 -11.46 -11.96 -12.46
C LEU A 299 -12.97 -11.70 -12.53
N ILE A 300 -13.43 -10.58 -11.97
CA ILE A 300 -14.83 -10.13 -12.12
C ILE A 300 -15.15 -9.88 -13.59
N LEU A 301 -14.26 -9.17 -14.30
CA LEU A 301 -14.43 -8.90 -15.73
C LEU A 301 -14.31 -10.17 -16.58
N ALA A 302 -13.43 -11.10 -16.24
CA ALA A 302 -13.31 -12.38 -16.94
C ALA A 302 -14.60 -13.20 -16.82
N ARG A 303 -15.21 -13.20 -15.62
CA ARG A 303 -16.52 -13.83 -15.40
C ARG A 303 -17.60 -13.18 -16.26
N GLU A 304 -17.63 -11.84 -16.31
CA GLU A 304 -18.55 -11.08 -17.15
C GLU A 304 -18.35 -11.37 -18.65
N ALA A 305 -17.10 -11.54 -19.09
CA ALA A 305 -16.72 -11.93 -20.44
C ALA A 305 -16.99 -13.42 -20.77
N GLY A 306 -17.60 -14.18 -19.86
CA GLY A 306 -18.02 -15.57 -20.12
C GLY A 306 -17.08 -16.66 -19.58
N VAL A 307 -16.04 -16.33 -18.81
CA VAL A 307 -15.22 -17.35 -18.14
C VAL A 307 -16.02 -18.02 -17.01
N LYS A 308 -16.42 -19.27 -17.24
CA LYS A 308 -17.12 -20.11 -16.26
C LYS A 308 -16.14 -20.89 -15.40
N GLY A 309 -16.40 -20.97 -14.09
CA GLY A 309 -15.67 -21.86 -13.18
C GLY A 309 -15.83 -21.50 -11.70
N ALA A 310 -16.09 -22.50 -10.86
CA ALA A 310 -16.26 -22.31 -9.42
C ALA A 310 -15.00 -21.75 -8.73
N ALA A 311 -13.80 -22.01 -9.29
CA ALA A 311 -12.55 -21.45 -8.80
C ALA A 311 -12.51 -19.91 -8.90
N VAL A 312 -12.94 -19.35 -10.04
CA VAL A 312 -12.99 -17.89 -10.26
C VAL A 312 -13.97 -17.24 -9.29
N ALA A 313 -15.19 -17.78 -9.16
CA ALA A 313 -16.19 -17.27 -8.23
C ALA A 313 -15.71 -17.29 -6.77
N ARG A 314 -15.10 -18.40 -6.33
CA ARG A 314 -14.53 -18.50 -4.98
C ARG A 314 -13.39 -17.52 -4.76
N ALA A 315 -12.52 -17.32 -5.75
CA ALA A 315 -11.40 -16.39 -5.63
C ALA A 315 -11.88 -14.94 -5.48
N ILE A 316 -12.90 -14.54 -6.26
CA ILE A 316 -13.53 -13.22 -6.14
C ILE A 316 -14.11 -13.04 -4.74
N GLU A 317 -14.94 -13.96 -4.25
CA GLU A 317 -15.61 -13.81 -2.95
C GLU A 317 -14.62 -13.80 -1.78
N ARG A 318 -13.60 -14.67 -1.79
CA ARG A 318 -12.56 -14.66 -0.75
C ARG A 318 -11.81 -13.34 -0.68
N SER A 319 -11.48 -12.76 -1.83
CA SER A 319 -10.79 -11.47 -1.89
C SER A 319 -11.71 -10.33 -1.46
N ALA A 320 -12.95 -10.29 -1.96
CA ALA A 320 -13.94 -9.28 -1.60
C ALA A 320 -14.22 -9.29 -0.09
N ARG A 321 -14.44 -10.47 0.51
CA ARG A 321 -14.65 -10.62 1.96
C ARG A 321 -13.51 -10.04 2.80
N LEU A 322 -12.25 -10.24 2.38
CA LEU A 322 -11.10 -9.59 3.01
C LEU A 322 -11.15 -8.06 2.86
N LEU A 323 -11.41 -7.55 1.65
CA LEU A 323 -11.37 -6.13 1.34
C LEU A 323 -12.51 -5.34 2.00
N ARG A 324 -13.69 -5.96 2.19
CA ARG A 324 -14.83 -5.38 2.93
C ARG A 324 -14.43 -4.95 4.34
N PHE A 325 -13.44 -5.60 4.94
CA PHE A 325 -12.92 -5.20 6.25
C PHE A 325 -12.47 -3.74 6.28
N TYR A 326 -11.94 -3.18 5.20
CA TYR A 326 -11.36 -1.83 5.20
C TYR A 326 -12.39 -0.71 4.99
N ILE A 327 -13.63 -1.03 4.58
CA ILE A 327 -14.71 -0.06 4.34
C ILE A 327 -14.99 0.71 5.65
N GLY A 328 -14.93 2.04 5.60
CA GLY A 328 -15.15 2.93 6.74
C GLY A 328 -13.96 3.06 7.72
N LYS A 329 -12.89 2.28 7.54
CA LYS A 329 -11.80 2.17 8.53
C LYS A 329 -10.48 2.79 8.07
N GLY A 330 -10.25 2.89 6.76
CA GLY A 330 -9.05 3.49 6.18
C GLY A 330 -8.82 3.02 4.75
N ALA A 331 -7.78 3.57 4.12
CA ALA A 331 -7.32 3.08 2.83
C ALA A 331 -6.85 1.61 2.93
N VAL A 332 -6.98 0.87 1.84
CA VAL A 332 -6.46 -0.51 1.78
C VAL A 332 -4.93 -0.44 1.97
N PRO A 333 -4.33 -1.15 2.94
CA PRO A 333 -2.90 -1.09 3.18
C PRO A 333 -2.11 -1.84 2.09
N TYR A 334 -0.79 -1.62 1.99
CA TYR A 334 0.03 -2.30 0.98
C TYR A 334 0.07 -3.84 1.16
N GLY A 335 0.32 -4.30 2.39
CA GLY A 335 0.35 -5.72 2.75
C GLY A 335 -0.69 -6.08 3.82
N ASP A 336 -0.45 -7.16 4.57
CA ASP A 336 -1.36 -7.62 5.64
C ASP A 336 -1.23 -6.78 6.91
N HIS A 337 -1.75 -5.56 6.85
CA HIS A 337 -1.62 -4.54 7.90
C HIS A 337 -2.97 -3.96 8.33
N HIS A 338 -2.92 -3.08 9.33
CA HIS A 338 -4.06 -2.27 9.74
C HIS A 338 -4.54 -1.36 8.62
N PRO A 339 -5.82 -0.94 8.62
CA PRO A 339 -6.34 0.07 7.70
C PRO A 339 -5.40 1.27 7.65
N TRP A 340 -5.03 1.71 6.45
CA TRP A 340 -4.09 2.80 6.28
C TRP A 340 -4.81 4.14 6.52
N THR A 341 -4.31 4.91 7.48
CA THR A 341 -4.94 6.16 7.95
C THR A 341 -3.99 7.35 7.91
N GLN A 342 -2.83 7.22 7.26
CA GLN A 342 -1.90 8.36 7.13
C GLN A 342 -2.35 9.33 6.02
N THR A 343 -2.89 8.77 4.94
CA THR A 343 -3.36 9.45 3.73
C THR A 343 -4.62 8.76 3.23
N HIS A 344 -5.44 9.47 2.44
CA HIS A 344 -6.67 8.93 1.84
C HIS A 344 -6.38 7.93 0.73
N GLU A 345 -5.14 7.88 0.24
CA GLU A 345 -4.70 6.90 -0.73
C GLU A 345 -3.26 6.46 -0.46
N ASP A 346 -2.94 5.23 -0.85
CA ASP A 346 -1.57 4.75 -0.99
C ASP A 346 -1.52 3.90 -2.26
N ASN A 347 -0.73 4.32 -3.26
CA ASN A 347 -0.48 3.55 -4.48
C ASN A 347 -1.76 3.21 -5.29
N GLY A 348 -2.79 4.08 -5.26
CA GLY A 348 -4.02 3.95 -6.06
C GLY A 348 -5.01 2.87 -5.61
N LYS A 349 -4.82 2.27 -4.44
CA LYS A 349 -5.59 1.12 -3.98
C LYS A 349 -7.04 1.45 -3.63
N CYS A 350 -7.35 2.64 -3.16
CA CYS A 350 -8.75 3.07 -2.98
C CYS A 350 -9.43 3.25 -4.34
N GLY A 351 -8.73 3.84 -5.31
CA GLY A 351 -9.23 3.92 -6.69
C GLY A 351 -9.54 2.54 -7.28
N MET A 352 -8.62 1.58 -7.13
CA MET A 352 -8.82 0.19 -7.55
C MET A 352 -10.00 -0.48 -6.81
N ALA A 353 -10.09 -0.30 -5.49
CA ALA A 353 -11.15 -0.89 -4.67
C ALA A 353 -12.53 -0.32 -5.01
N SER A 354 -12.62 0.98 -5.27
CA SER A 354 -13.87 1.62 -5.66
C SER A 354 -14.43 1.02 -6.96
N VAL A 355 -13.59 0.87 -7.99
CA VAL A 355 -13.96 0.21 -9.25
C VAL A 355 -14.35 -1.25 -9.01
N LEU A 356 -13.56 -1.99 -8.22
CA LEU A 356 -13.84 -3.39 -7.88
C LEU A 356 -15.24 -3.55 -7.25
N PHE A 357 -15.55 -2.77 -6.21
CA PHE A 357 -16.85 -2.89 -5.52
C PHE A 357 -18.01 -2.42 -6.40
N ASN A 358 -17.82 -1.42 -7.26
CA ASN A 358 -18.82 -1.08 -8.26
C ASN A 358 -19.08 -2.24 -9.23
N LEU A 359 -18.04 -2.97 -9.66
CA LEU A 359 -18.18 -4.16 -10.51
C LEU A 359 -18.75 -5.38 -9.77
N LEU A 360 -18.75 -5.38 -8.44
CA LEU A 360 -19.54 -6.35 -7.65
C LEU A 360 -20.99 -5.89 -7.41
N GLY A 361 -21.29 -4.60 -7.60
CA GLY A 361 -22.59 -4.01 -7.26
C GLY A 361 -22.73 -3.69 -5.77
N GLU A 362 -21.62 -3.51 -5.06
CA GLU A 362 -21.58 -3.25 -3.62
C GLU A 362 -21.42 -1.74 -3.34
N ALA A 363 -22.55 -1.05 -3.16
CA ALA A 363 -22.61 0.40 -2.99
C ALA A 363 -21.73 0.94 -1.86
N LYS A 364 -21.73 0.30 -0.68
CA LYS A 364 -20.96 0.77 0.50
C LYS A 364 -19.45 0.83 0.22
N GLY A 365 -18.92 -0.20 -0.45
CA GLY A 365 -17.50 -0.25 -0.82
C GLY A 365 -17.17 0.75 -1.93
N ALA A 366 -18.01 0.80 -2.97
CA ALA A 366 -17.84 1.73 -4.08
C ALA A 366 -17.80 3.19 -3.59
N GLU A 367 -18.75 3.57 -2.73
CA GLU A 367 -18.89 4.90 -2.14
C GLU A 367 -17.72 5.27 -1.22
N PHE A 368 -17.40 4.43 -0.24
CA PHE A 368 -16.35 4.77 0.71
C PHE A 368 -15.02 5.01 0.00
N PHE A 369 -14.62 4.10 -0.89
CA PHE A 369 -13.34 4.21 -1.59
C PHE A 369 -13.35 5.26 -2.71
N SER A 370 -14.51 5.59 -3.30
CA SER A 370 -14.61 6.71 -4.23
C SER A 370 -14.43 8.05 -3.51
N ARG A 371 -15.08 8.24 -2.35
CA ARG A 371 -14.89 9.44 -1.52
C ARG A 371 -13.44 9.61 -1.08
N MET A 372 -12.77 8.52 -0.67
CA MET A 372 -11.33 8.51 -0.39
C MET A 372 -10.50 8.92 -1.61
N SER A 373 -10.91 8.50 -2.81
CA SER A 373 -10.24 8.89 -4.05
C SER A 373 -10.41 10.38 -4.38
N VAL A 374 -11.59 10.96 -4.13
CA VAL A 374 -11.87 12.40 -4.29
C VAL A 374 -11.02 13.21 -3.32
N ALA A 375 -10.97 12.81 -2.05
CA ALA A 375 -10.19 13.50 -1.02
C ALA A 375 -8.67 13.41 -1.23
N SER A 376 -8.18 12.43 -2.00
CA SER A 376 -6.74 12.26 -2.23
C SER A 376 -6.24 13.12 -3.40
N HIS A 377 -5.42 14.12 -3.07
CA HIS A 377 -4.75 15.03 -4.01
C HIS A 377 -3.39 15.51 -3.47
N GLY A 378 -2.68 16.33 -4.24
CA GLY A 378 -1.40 16.92 -3.84
C GLY A 378 -0.34 15.88 -3.47
N ALA A 379 0.31 16.07 -2.32
CA ALA A 379 1.36 15.18 -1.81
C ALA A 379 0.90 13.72 -1.64
N GLU A 380 -0.38 13.48 -1.36
CA GLU A 380 -0.92 12.12 -1.24
C GLU A 380 -0.96 11.39 -2.59
N ARG A 381 -1.18 12.11 -3.69
CA ARG A 381 -1.16 11.57 -5.07
C ARG A 381 0.24 11.54 -5.66
N ASP A 382 1.09 12.49 -5.28
CA ASP A 382 2.49 12.57 -5.69
C ASP A 382 3.35 11.43 -5.14
N THR A 383 2.88 10.68 -4.15
CA THR A 383 3.66 9.62 -3.51
C THR A 383 2.92 8.28 -3.46
N GLY A 384 3.63 7.22 -3.08
CA GLY A 384 3.07 5.88 -2.92
C GLY A 384 4.18 4.90 -2.60
N HIS A 385 3.84 3.74 -2.01
CA HIS A 385 4.84 2.73 -1.62
C HIS A 385 5.81 2.35 -2.75
N THR A 386 5.35 2.41 -3.99
CA THR A 386 6.15 2.09 -5.17
C THR A 386 6.48 3.27 -6.07
N GLY A 387 6.24 4.51 -5.66
CA GLY A 387 6.15 5.67 -6.57
C GLY A 387 4.68 5.98 -6.89
N ASN A 388 4.43 6.97 -7.75
CA ASN A 388 3.08 7.50 -7.98
C ASN A 388 2.36 6.97 -9.24
N PHE A 389 2.97 6.11 -10.07
CA PHE A 389 2.33 5.61 -11.29
C PHE A 389 0.93 5.03 -11.07
N PHE A 390 0.80 4.05 -10.16
CA PHE A 390 -0.51 3.45 -9.86
C PHE A 390 -1.45 4.43 -9.15
N ASN A 391 -0.90 5.38 -8.41
CA ASN A 391 -1.67 6.38 -7.70
C ASN A 391 -2.34 7.36 -8.66
N ILE A 392 -1.66 7.71 -9.76
CA ILE A 392 -2.23 8.52 -10.84
C ILE A 392 -3.15 7.68 -11.73
N LEU A 393 -2.73 6.48 -12.17
CA LEU A 393 -3.54 5.60 -13.04
C LEU A 393 -4.95 5.36 -12.50
N TRP A 394 -5.07 5.06 -11.21
CA TRP A 394 -6.35 4.70 -10.59
C TRP A 394 -7.08 5.89 -9.94
N SER A 395 -6.58 7.13 -10.11
CA SER A 395 -7.21 8.34 -9.58
C SER A 395 -8.62 8.56 -10.15
N LEU A 396 -8.71 8.97 -11.41
CA LEU A 396 -9.98 9.27 -12.08
C LEU A 396 -10.95 8.08 -12.19
N PRO A 397 -10.51 6.82 -12.44
CA PRO A 397 -11.41 5.67 -12.36
C PRO A 397 -12.13 5.54 -11.01
N GLY A 398 -11.43 5.84 -9.91
CA GLY A 398 -12.02 5.86 -8.57
C GLY A 398 -12.89 7.09 -8.29
N VAL A 399 -12.40 8.30 -8.64
CA VAL A 399 -13.13 9.56 -8.46
C VAL A 399 -14.45 9.57 -9.24
N ALA A 400 -14.45 9.04 -10.46
CA ALA A 400 -15.63 9.00 -11.32
C ALA A 400 -16.77 8.14 -10.78
N GLN A 401 -16.51 7.22 -9.84
CA GLN A 401 -17.59 6.48 -9.19
C GLN A 401 -18.50 7.42 -8.38
N SER A 402 -17.98 8.55 -7.88
CA SER A 402 -18.74 9.61 -7.21
C SER A 402 -19.43 10.60 -8.16
N GLY A 403 -19.23 10.45 -9.48
CA GLY A 403 -19.93 11.22 -10.51
C GLY A 403 -19.20 12.44 -11.09
N PRO A 404 -19.80 13.11 -12.08
CA PRO A 404 -19.13 14.17 -12.85
C PRO A 404 -18.70 15.39 -12.03
N HIS A 405 -19.47 15.82 -11.03
CA HIS A 405 -19.04 16.92 -10.15
C HIS A 405 -17.80 16.55 -9.32
N ALA A 406 -17.68 15.29 -8.92
CA ALA A 406 -16.49 14.80 -8.22
C ALA A 406 -15.25 14.81 -9.12
N THR A 407 -15.38 14.38 -10.39
CA THR A 407 -14.26 14.45 -11.35
C THR A 407 -13.88 15.89 -11.65
N GLY A 408 -14.85 16.78 -11.83
CA GLY A 408 -14.60 18.19 -12.08
C GLY A 408 -13.88 18.89 -10.92
N ALA A 409 -14.35 18.72 -9.69
CA ALA A 409 -13.70 19.28 -8.50
C ALA A 409 -12.26 18.75 -8.31
N TRP A 410 -12.05 17.45 -8.55
CA TRP A 410 -10.71 16.85 -8.46
C TRP A 410 -9.78 17.33 -9.59
N MET A 411 -10.31 17.48 -10.82
CA MET A 411 -9.56 18.08 -11.93
C MET A 411 -9.16 19.52 -11.62
N GLN A 412 -10.04 20.31 -11.00
CA GLN A 412 -9.75 21.68 -10.60
C GLN A 412 -8.66 21.76 -9.52
N GLU A 413 -8.69 20.91 -8.50
CA GLU A 413 -7.70 20.91 -7.42
C GLU A 413 -6.33 20.38 -7.87
N PHE A 414 -6.32 19.27 -8.62
CA PHE A 414 -5.08 18.53 -8.91
C PHE A 414 -4.96 18.01 -10.35
N GLY A 415 -6.01 17.37 -10.86
CA GLY A 415 -5.92 16.62 -12.12
C GLY A 415 -5.51 17.46 -13.33
N ALA A 416 -6.10 18.65 -13.50
CA ALA A 416 -5.89 19.50 -14.68
C ALA A 416 -4.43 19.93 -14.83
N TRP A 417 -3.86 20.56 -13.80
CA TRP A 417 -2.47 21.04 -13.87
C TRP A 417 -1.49 19.88 -13.99
N TYR A 418 -1.73 18.76 -13.29
CA TYR A 418 -0.83 17.61 -13.32
C TYR A 418 -0.85 16.92 -14.70
N PHE A 419 -2.04 16.78 -15.30
CA PHE A 419 -2.19 16.13 -16.60
C PHE A 419 -1.68 17.01 -17.74
N ASP A 420 -1.93 18.33 -17.69
CA ASP A 420 -1.38 19.27 -18.66
C ASP A 420 0.15 19.34 -18.56
N LEU A 421 0.72 19.24 -17.36
CA LEU A 421 2.17 19.14 -17.17
C LEU A 421 2.74 17.84 -17.76
N ALA A 422 2.04 16.70 -17.60
CA ALA A 422 2.45 15.39 -18.10
C ALA A 422 2.31 15.19 -19.61
N ARG A 423 1.40 15.92 -20.25
CA ARG A 423 1.12 15.83 -21.69
C ARG A 423 2.24 16.46 -22.50
N ARG A 424 2.76 15.73 -23.48
CA ARG A 424 3.75 16.23 -24.44
C ARG A 424 3.05 16.94 -25.60
N TRP A 425 3.84 17.73 -26.33
CA TRP A 425 3.41 18.47 -27.51
C TRP A 425 2.95 17.57 -28.67
N ASP A 426 3.40 16.31 -28.70
CA ASP A 426 3.03 15.27 -29.67
C ASP A 426 1.73 14.51 -29.31
N GLY A 427 1.01 14.95 -28.28
CA GLY A 427 -0.23 14.31 -27.80
C GLY A 427 -0.02 13.09 -26.90
N THR A 428 1.22 12.66 -26.68
CA THR A 428 1.54 11.53 -25.80
C THR A 428 1.73 11.96 -24.34
N PHE A 429 1.75 11.02 -23.39
CA PHE A 429 1.98 11.32 -21.98
C PHE A 429 3.18 10.56 -21.43
N VAL A 430 3.90 11.19 -20.51
CA VAL A 430 5.01 10.56 -19.79
C VAL A 430 4.68 10.40 -18.31
N HIS A 431 5.39 9.49 -17.66
CA HIS A 431 5.40 9.45 -16.21
C HIS A 431 6.12 10.68 -15.64
N GLN A 432 5.43 11.51 -14.86
CA GLN A 432 6.08 12.63 -14.17
C GLN A 432 6.94 12.19 -12.98
N GLY A 433 6.64 11.04 -12.38
CA GLY A 433 7.33 10.57 -11.17
C GLY A 433 6.93 11.35 -9.91
N PRO A 434 7.28 10.80 -8.73
CA PRO A 434 7.18 11.54 -7.47
C PRO A 434 8.15 12.73 -7.47
N PRO A 435 7.86 13.81 -6.72
CA PRO A 435 8.78 14.91 -6.48
C PRO A 435 10.02 14.44 -5.71
N GLN A 436 11.01 13.82 -6.36
CA GLN A 436 12.21 13.30 -5.68
C GLN A 436 13.45 13.55 -6.54
N MET A 437 14.63 13.46 -5.91
CA MET A 437 15.90 13.83 -6.58
C MET A 437 16.41 12.74 -7.52
N GLY A 438 16.21 11.46 -7.18
CA GLY A 438 16.68 10.33 -7.96
C GLY A 438 15.63 9.79 -8.93
N GLY A 439 16.06 9.05 -9.96
CA GLY A 439 15.14 8.45 -10.92
C GLY A 439 14.08 7.55 -10.27
N ASP A 440 12.92 7.50 -10.90
CA ASP A 440 11.82 6.63 -10.51
C ASP A 440 11.80 5.32 -11.33
N LYS A 441 11.33 4.23 -10.73
CA LYS A 441 11.32 2.90 -11.37
C LYS A 441 10.36 2.79 -12.56
N TYR A 442 9.45 3.74 -12.74
CA TYR A 442 8.53 3.83 -13.87
C TYR A 442 8.93 4.91 -14.88
N GLY A 443 10.08 5.58 -14.70
CA GLY A 443 10.46 6.75 -15.53
C GLY A 443 10.50 6.49 -17.04
N ASN A 444 10.73 5.25 -17.47
CA ASN A 444 10.79 4.86 -18.88
C ASN A 444 9.49 4.21 -19.41
N TRP A 445 8.40 4.29 -18.65
CA TRP A 445 7.11 3.72 -19.05
C TRP A 445 6.36 4.72 -19.94
N ASP A 446 5.80 4.23 -21.04
CA ASP A 446 4.85 5.02 -21.84
C ASP A 446 3.50 4.99 -21.14
N CYS A 447 3.16 6.12 -20.55
CA CYS A 447 1.96 6.26 -19.74
C CYS A 447 0.77 6.76 -20.56
N THR A 448 0.89 6.92 -21.87
CA THR A 448 -0.14 7.53 -22.72
C THR A 448 -1.51 6.90 -22.50
N GLY A 449 -1.63 5.57 -22.56
CA GLY A 449 -2.90 4.88 -22.30
C GLY A 449 -3.41 5.05 -20.86
N ALA A 450 -2.52 5.13 -19.87
CA ALA A 450 -2.91 5.34 -18.47
C ALA A 450 -3.64 6.67 -18.26
N TYR A 451 -3.19 7.76 -18.91
CA TYR A 451 -3.86 9.06 -18.86
C TYR A 451 -5.11 9.12 -19.76
N LEU A 452 -5.06 8.51 -20.95
CA LEU A 452 -6.18 8.54 -21.89
C LEU A 452 -7.40 7.76 -21.39
N LEU A 453 -7.21 6.69 -20.61
CA LEU A 453 -8.32 6.00 -19.95
C LEU A 453 -9.14 6.92 -19.05
N ALA A 454 -8.47 7.87 -18.39
CA ALA A 454 -9.11 8.90 -17.60
C ALA A 454 -9.98 9.83 -18.47
N TYR A 455 -9.45 10.29 -19.60
CA TYR A 455 -10.21 11.13 -20.54
C TYR A 455 -11.33 10.37 -21.28
N ALA A 456 -11.24 9.04 -21.38
CA ALA A 456 -12.24 8.18 -22.02
C ALA A 456 -13.44 7.84 -21.13
N MET A 457 -13.40 8.17 -19.83
CA MET A 457 -14.51 7.93 -18.88
C MET A 457 -15.90 8.42 -19.36
N PRO A 458 -16.04 9.60 -19.99
CA PRO A 458 -17.35 10.07 -20.47
C PRO A 458 -17.95 9.18 -21.56
N LEU A 459 -17.12 8.42 -22.30
CA LEU A 459 -17.58 7.57 -23.39
C LEU A 459 -18.23 6.27 -22.91
N LYS A 460 -17.93 5.83 -21.67
CA LYS A 460 -18.52 4.64 -21.03
C LYS A 460 -18.49 3.38 -21.91
N ARG A 461 -17.45 3.23 -22.74
CA ARG A 461 -17.34 2.13 -23.70
C ARG A 461 -16.90 0.81 -23.05
N LEU A 462 -16.09 0.88 -22.00
CA LEU A 462 -15.55 -0.26 -21.27
C LEU A 462 -16.08 -0.27 -19.83
N TYR A 463 -16.10 -1.42 -19.19
CA TYR A 463 -16.45 -1.49 -17.76
C TYR A 463 -15.47 -0.69 -16.91
N LEU A 464 -14.18 -0.71 -17.24
CA LEU A 464 -13.14 0.12 -16.63
C LEU A 464 -13.41 1.62 -16.80
N THR A 465 -14.05 2.03 -17.90
CA THR A 465 -14.39 3.44 -18.20
C THR A 465 -15.83 3.81 -17.87
N GLY A 466 -16.53 3.00 -17.06
CA GLY A 466 -17.87 3.33 -16.56
C GLY A 466 -19.05 2.85 -17.41
N LYS A 467 -18.87 1.82 -18.25
CA LYS A 467 -19.98 1.14 -18.94
C LYS A 467 -21.05 0.64 -17.96
N ARG A 468 -20.61 0.09 -16.83
CA ARG A 468 -21.51 -0.17 -15.69
C ARG A 468 -21.74 1.14 -14.93
N LYS A 469 -23.01 1.51 -14.75
CA LYS A 469 -23.40 2.64 -13.91
C LYS A 469 -22.87 2.45 -12.49
N SER A 470 -22.32 3.52 -11.90
CA SER A 470 -21.84 3.50 -10.52
C SER A 470 -22.96 3.16 -9.53
N SER A 471 -22.67 2.26 -8.59
CA SER A 471 -23.53 1.98 -7.43
C SER A 471 -23.32 2.98 -6.29
N ALA A 472 -22.30 3.85 -6.36
CA ALA A 472 -22.08 4.89 -5.36
C ALA A 472 -23.03 6.09 -5.58
N PRO A 473 -23.55 6.70 -4.51
CA PRO A 473 -24.30 7.95 -4.60
C PRO A 473 -23.48 9.02 -5.34
N GLN A 474 -24.13 9.72 -6.28
CA GLN A 474 -23.50 10.78 -7.04
C GLN A 474 -23.44 12.05 -6.19
N LEU A 475 -22.30 12.72 -6.19
CA LEU A 475 -22.11 13.96 -5.45
C LEU A 475 -22.58 15.15 -6.26
N ASP A 476 -23.19 16.12 -5.59
CA ASP A 476 -23.31 17.48 -6.13
C ASP A 476 -21.96 18.22 -6.00
N ALA A 477 -21.92 19.45 -6.51
CA ALA A 477 -20.71 20.28 -6.49
C ALA A 477 -20.24 20.62 -5.07
N ALA A 478 -21.16 20.88 -4.14
CA ALA A 478 -20.82 21.28 -2.77
C ALA A 478 -20.23 20.10 -1.98
N ALA A 479 -20.84 18.92 -2.09
CA ALA A 479 -20.35 17.70 -1.48
C ALA A 479 -19.01 17.27 -2.08
N ALA A 480 -18.83 17.38 -3.39
CA ALA A 480 -17.54 17.13 -4.04
C ALA A 480 -16.45 18.07 -3.50
N GLN A 481 -16.75 19.37 -3.38
CA GLN A 481 -15.81 20.34 -2.83
C GLN A 481 -15.48 20.07 -1.36
N ALA A 482 -16.47 19.66 -0.54
CA ALA A 482 -16.23 19.29 0.86
C ALA A 482 -15.21 18.15 0.98
N LEU A 483 -15.31 17.13 0.11
CA LEU A 483 -14.32 16.03 0.09
C LEU A 483 -12.92 16.50 -0.33
N ILE A 484 -12.82 17.44 -1.28
CA ILE A 484 -11.52 18.05 -1.63
C ILE A 484 -10.89 18.74 -0.41
N LEU A 485 -11.70 19.43 0.39
CA LEU A 485 -11.23 20.10 1.62
C LEU A 485 -10.78 19.10 2.69
N ASP A 486 -11.41 17.93 2.80
CA ASP A 486 -10.99 16.86 3.72
C ASP A 486 -9.57 16.33 3.43
N GLY A 487 -9.12 16.45 2.17
CA GLY A 487 -7.77 16.08 1.74
C GLY A 487 -6.64 16.99 2.24
N ARG A 488 -6.97 18.21 2.70
CA ARG A 488 -5.97 19.24 3.02
C ARG A 488 -5.24 19.00 4.36
N GLY A 489 -4.17 19.77 4.56
CA GLY A 489 -3.42 19.81 5.82
C GLY A 489 -2.37 18.72 5.99
N TRP A 490 -1.88 18.13 4.89
CA TRP A 490 -0.81 17.14 4.94
C TRP A 490 0.13 17.23 3.75
N SER A 491 1.43 17.10 4.05
CA SER A 491 2.50 16.85 3.10
C SER A 491 3.59 16.01 3.78
N ASN A 492 4.59 15.60 3.02
CA ASN A 492 5.74 14.91 3.58
C ASN A 492 6.66 15.83 4.41
N LYS A 493 6.54 17.15 4.26
CA LYS A 493 7.32 18.15 5.00
C LYS A 493 6.58 18.69 6.24
N ASP A 494 5.27 18.87 6.13
CA ASP A 494 4.40 19.33 7.21
C ASP A 494 3.14 18.47 7.31
N ARG A 495 2.93 17.88 8.49
CA ARG A 495 1.81 16.97 8.80
C ARG A 495 0.87 17.49 9.87
N ASN A 496 1.19 18.64 10.49
CA ASN A 496 0.57 19.03 11.76
C ASN A 496 0.01 20.45 11.73
N SER A 497 0.70 21.42 11.11
CA SER A 497 0.42 22.85 11.32
C SER A 497 -1.03 23.25 11.01
N PHE A 498 -1.62 22.67 9.96
CA PHE A 498 -3.00 22.94 9.59
C PHE A 498 -4.00 22.56 10.68
N TYR A 499 -3.87 21.37 11.28
CA TYR A 499 -4.78 20.92 12.33
C TYR A 499 -4.48 21.57 13.69
N ASP A 500 -3.23 21.95 13.94
CA ASP A 500 -2.83 22.64 15.18
C ASP A 500 -3.39 24.07 15.25
N GLN A 501 -3.75 24.68 14.11
CA GLN A 501 -4.37 26.00 14.03
C GLN A 501 -5.90 25.99 14.22
N LEU A 502 -6.55 24.83 14.18
CA LEU A 502 -8.00 24.71 14.38
C LEU A 502 -8.38 24.97 15.85
N SER A 503 -9.59 25.45 16.10
CA SER A 503 -10.16 25.53 17.45
C SER A 503 -10.47 24.15 18.03
N GLU A 504 -10.68 24.07 19.35
CA GLU A 504 -11.07 22.82 20.00
C GLU A 504 -12.41 22.31 19.43
N GLU A 505 -13.37 23.20 19.23
CA GLU A 505 -14.70 22.90 18.67
C GLU A 505 -14.58 22.31 17.26
N GLN A 506 -13.75 22.90 16.40
CA GLN A 506 -13.48 22.38 15.06
C GLN A 506 -12.79 21.02 15.09
N LEU A 507 -11.89 20.79 16.06
CA LEU A 507 -11.23 19.50 16.21
C LEU A 507 -12.21 18.42 16.70
N LEU A 508 -13.09 18.74 17.65
CA LEU A 508 -14.15 17.86 18.12
C LEU A 508 -15.13 17.53 16.99
N GLU A 509 -15.57 18.52 16.20
CA GLU A 509 -16.41 18.28 15.02
C GLU A 509 -15.74 17.31 14.04
N ARG A 510 -14.44 17.48 13.77
CA ARG A 510 -13.67 16.62 12.87
C ARG A 510 -13.49 15.20 13.39
N LEU A 511 -13.61 14.93 14.69
CA LEU A 511 -13.67 13.55 15.21
C LEU A 511 -14.93 12.80 14.75
N ALA A 512 -15.98 13.51 14.30
CA ALA A 512 -17.18 12.91 13.73
C ALA A 512 -17.14 12.76 12.21
N SER A 513 -16.02 13.12 11.55
CA SER A 513 -15.88 13.03 10.09
C SER A 513 -16.05 11.60 9.58
N TRP A 514 -16.65 11.45 8.40
CA TRP A 514 -16.69 10.19 7.65
C TRP A 514 -15.27 9.66 7.38
N SER A 515 -14.30 10.56 7.20
CA SER A 515 -12.92 10.22 6.85
C SER A 515 -12.13 9.77 8.08
N PRO A 516 -11.64 8.51 8.12
CA PRO A 516 -10.74 8.06 9.19
C PRO A 516 -9.42 8.85 9.25
N ILE A 517 -9.01 9.51 8.15
CA ILE A 517 -7.79 10.31 8.11
C ILE A 517 -8.02 11.64 8.84
N VAL A 518 -9.16 12.29 8.58
CA VAL A 518 -9.55 13.54 9.26
C VAL A 518 -9.71 13.31 10.76
N ARG A 519 -10.41 12.23 11.17
CA ARG A 519 -10.55 11.85 12.58
C ARG A 519 -9.20 11.68 13.26
N LYS A 520 -8.29 10.92 12.64
CA LYS A 520 -6.95 10.66 13.19
C LYS A 520 -6.11 11.94 13.28
N ARG A 521 -6.14 12.80 12.27
CA ARG A 521 -5.41 14.09 12.30
C ARG A 521 -5.93 15.01 13.41
N ALA A 522 -7.25 15.07 13.58
CA ALA A 522 -7.88 15.82 14.67
C ALA A 522 -7.52 15.25 16.06
N ALA A 523 -7.61 13.93 16.24
CA ALA A 523 -7.19 13.24 17.46
C ALA A 523 -5.71 13.52 17.82
N MET A 524 -4.82 13.50 16.83
CA MET A 524 -3.41 13.83 17.03
C MET A 524 -3.18 15.29 17.41
N ALA A 525 -3.95 16.23 16.85
CA ALA A 525 -3.86 17.65 17.19
C ALA A 525 -4.39 17.93 18.61
N LEU A 526 -5.50 17.32 19.01
CA LEU A 526 -6.00 17.39 20.39
C LEU A 526 -4.96 16.86 21.39
N ALA A 527 -4.29 15.75 21.07
CA ALA A 527 -3.26 15.20 21.96
C ALA A 527 -1.97 16.04 22.07
N ARG A 528 -1.78 17.05 21.20
CA ARG A 528 -0.70 18.04 21.31
C ARG A 528 -1.11 19.28 22.12
N ARG A 529 -2.38 19.42 22.49
CA ARG A 529 -2.86 20.52 23.34
C ARG A 529 -2.33 20.35 24.76
N LYS A 530 -2.24 21.47 25.47
CA LYS A 530 -1.86 21.50 26.89
C LYS A 530 -2.93 20.84 27.77
N GLU A 531 -4.19 21.06 27.44
CA GLU A 531 -5.34 20.53 28.16
C GLU A 531 -6.08 19.51 27.30
N ALA A 532 -6.44 18.37 27.91
CA ALA A 532 -7.12 17.29 27.24
C ALA A 532 -8.64 17.42 27.43
N PRO A 533 -9.45 17.51 26.35
CA PRO A 533 -10.90 17.68 26.49
C PRO A 533 -11.61 16.35 26.78
N VAL A 534 -11.23 15.67 27.87
CA VAL A 534 -11.78 14.36 28.23
C VAL A 534 -13.30 14.39 28.46
N PRO A 535 -13.89 15.38 29.16
CA PRO A 535 -15.35 15.40 29.37
C PRO A 535 -16.15 15.55 28.08
N PRO A 536 -15.84 16.48 27.14
CA PRO A 536 -16.49 16.51 25.82
C PRO A 536 -16.33 15.20 25.03
N LEU A 537 -15.14 14.59 25.06
CA LEU A 537 -14.90 13.30 24.40
C LEU A 537 -15.79 12.19 24.97
N LEU A 538 -16.01 12.15 26.28
CA LEU A 538 -16.90 11.18 26.92
C LEU A 538 -18.36 11.35 26.48
N GLN A 539 -18.84 12.58 26.35
CA GLN A 539 -20.18 12.85 25.82
C GLN A 539 -20.31 12.35 24.36
N MET A 540 -19.30 12.62 23.54
CA MET A 540 -19.28 12.17 22.15
C MET A 540 -19.20 10.64 22.00
N LEU A 541 -18.65 9.91 22.98
CA LEU A 541 -18.61 8.45 22.97
C LEU A 541 -20.01 7.81 23.04
N GLU A 542 -21.01 8.55 23.51
CA GLU A 542 -22.42 8.14 23.58
C GLU A 542 -23.23 8.55 22.32
N SER A 543 -22.61 9.23 21.35
CA SER A 543 -23.23 9.61 20.07
C SER A 543 -23.87 8.42 19.34
N PRO A 544 -25.01 8.55 18.66
CA PRO A 544 -25.56 7.47 17.83
C PRO A 544 -24.71 7.17 16.59
N ARG A 545 -23.79 8.07 16.20
CA ARG A 545 -22.94 7.91 15.00
C ARG A 545 -21.66 7.14 15.34
N LEU A 546 -21.41 6.05 14.63
CA LEU A 546 -20.20 5.23 14.81
C LEU A 546 -18.93 6.03 14.51
N GLU A 547 -18.95 6.93 13.53
CA GLU A 547 -17.84 7.79 13.16
C GLU A 547 -17.36 8.63 14.34
N SER A 548 -18.29 9.26 15.07
CA SER A 548 -17.99 10.01 16.29
C SER A 548 -17.31 9.12 17.33
N ARG A 549 -17.86 7.92 17.57
CA ARG A 549 -17.30 6.98 18.56
C ARG A 549 -15.90 6.51 18.16
N TYR A 550 -15.65 6.23 16.88
CA TYR A 550 -14.32 5.89 16.38
C TYR A 550 -13.33 7.02 16.61
N GLY A 551 -13.69 8.26 16.25
CA GLY A 551 -12.82 9.42 16.44
C GLY A 551 -12.49 9.67 17.91
N VAL A 552 -13.48 9.51 18.79
CA VAL A 552 -13.30 9.60 20.24
C VAL A 552 -12.34 8.53 20.77
N CYS A 553 -12.53 7.25 20.41
CA CYS A 553 -11.59 6.21 20.81
C CYS A 553 -10.16 6.50 20.32
N GLU A 554 -10.01 7.03 19.10
CA GLU A 554 -8.69 7.44 18.57
C GLU A 554 -8.09 8.61 19.36
N ALA A 555 -8.89 9.63 19.72
CA ALA A 555 -8.46 10.75 20.55
C ALA A 555 -8.00 10.27 21.94
N LEU A 556 -8.81 9.44 22.61
CA LEU A 556 -8.46 8.86 23.92
C LEU A 556 -7.19 8.01 23.84
N ALA A 557 -7.00 7.25 22.76
CA ALA A 557 -5.77 6.49 22.53
C ALA A 557 -4.53 7.40 22.36
N MET A 558 -4.67 8.56 21.72
CA MET A 558 -3.58 9.52 21.54
C MET A 558 -3.25 10.29 22.83
N LEU A 559 -4.25 10.54 23.68
CA LEU A 559 -4.09 11.17 24.99
C LEU A 559 -3.40 10.27 26.03
N LYS A 560 -3.40 8.94 25.82
CA LYS A 560 -2.74 7.95 26.69
C LYS A 560 -3.22 8.10 28.15
N GLY A 561 -2.30 8.15 29.12
CA GLY A 561 -2.64 8.22 30.54
C GLY A 561 -3.55 9.39 30.93
N ALA A 562 -3.54 10.50 30.18
CA ALA A 562 -4.46 11.62 30.42
C ALA A 562 -5.94 11.23 30.21
N ALA A 563 -6.21 10.16 29.45
CA ALA A 563 -7.55 9.62 29.23
C ALA A 563 -7.97 8.57 30.27
N ALA A 564 -7.27 8.40 31.40
CA ALA A 564 -7.65 7.47 32.47
C ALA A 564 -9.12 7.59 32.94
N PRO A 565 -9.73 8.79 33.05
CA PRO A 565 -11.15 8.91 33.40
C PRO A 565 -12.10 8.21 32.43
N ALA A 566 -11.67 7.90 31.20
CA ALA A 566 -12.49 7.24 30.19
C ALA A 566 -12.55 5.71 30.28
N VAL A 567 -11.79 5.09 31.18
CA VAL A 567 -11.75 3.61 31.32
C VAL A 567 -13.14 2.98 31.50
N PRO A 568 -14.05 3.48 32.36
CA PRO A 568 -15.38 2.87 32.51
C PRO A 568 -16.21 2.90 31.22
N ALA A 569 -16.20 4.03 30.50
CA ALA A 569 -16.95 4.19 29.25
C ALA A 569 -16.34 3.34 28.11
N LEU A 570 -15.02 3.23 28.04
CA LEU A 570 -14.34 2.34 27.09
C LEU A 570 -14.64 0.87 27.37
N ARG A 571 -14.70 0.44 28.64
CA ARG A 571 -15.12 -0.93 29.00
C ARG A 571 -16.55 -1.21 28.57
N LYS A 572 -17.49 -0.27 28.78
CA LYS A 572 -18.85 -0.37 28.22
C LYS A 572 -18.83 -0.54 26.70
N THR A 573 -17.94 0.18 26.02
CA THR A 573 -17.79 0.13 24.56
C THR A 573 -17.29 -1.23 24.04
N LEU A 574 -16.56 -2.01 24.84
CA LEU A 574 -16.14 -3.39 24.48
C LEU A 574 -17.31 -4.36 24.27
N ARG A 575 -18.52 -3.98 24.69
CA ARG A 575 -19.75 -4.79 24.53
C ARG A 575 -20.63 -4.33 23.37
N HIS A 576 -20.21 -3.32 22.61
CA HIS A 576 -20.95 -2.83 21.45
C HIS A 576 -20.96 -3.85 20.30
N ASP A 577 -21.99 -3.89 19.46
CA ASP A 577 -22.14 -4.86 18.36
C ASP A 577 -21.16 -4.64 17.20
N ASP A 578 -20.80 -3.37 16.94
CA ASP A 578 -19.78 -3.04 15.94
C ASP A 578 -18.38 -3.53 16.34
N LEU A 579 -17.81 -4.38 15.48
CA LEU A 579 -16.50 -5.00 15.67
C LEU A 579 -15.36 -3.99 15.73
N TRP A 580 -15.38 -2.97 14.88
CA TRP A 580 -14.28 -2.03 14.79
C TRP A 580 -14.26 -1.08 15.99
N LEU A 581 -15.42 -0.75 16.53
CA LEU A 581 -15.54 0.08 17.72
C LEU A 581 -14.96 -0.64 18.94
N ARG A 582 -15.23 -1.94 19.09
CA ARG A 582 -14.58 -2.77 20.13
C ARG A 582 -13.06 -2.77 19.98
N VAL A 583 -12.55 -2.93 18.76
CA VAL A 583 -11.10 -2.87 18.47
C VAL A 583 -10.52 -1.50 18.86
N LYS A 584 -11.21 -0.40 18.52
CA LYS A 584 -10.75 0.96 18.85
C LYS A 584 -10.78 1.24 20.34
N ALA A 585 -11.79 0.76 21.05
CA ALA A 585 -11.85 0.85 22.51
C ALA A 585 -10.72 0.05 23.17
N ALA A 586 -10.43 -1.16 22.70
CA ALA A 586 -9.31 -1.96 23.19
C ALA A 586 -7.95 -1.31 22.90
N GLU A 587 -7.77 -0.69 21.74
CA GLU A 587 -6.57 0.10 21.42
C GLU A 587 -6.42 1.29 22.40
N ALA A 588 -7.51 2.03 22.66
CA ALA A 588 -7.49 3.14 23.60
C ALA A 588 -7.13 2.69 25.03
N LEU A 589 -7.76 1.62 25.52
CA LEU A 589 -7.44 1.02 26.83
C LEU A 589 -5.97 0.61 26.92
N ALA A 590 -5.43 -0.06 25.90
CA ALA A 590 -4.03 -0.44 25.89
C ALA A 590 -3.06 0.77 25.87
N ARG A 591 -3.47 1.90 25.28
CA ARG A 591 -2.68 3.13 25.25
C ARG A 591 -2.78 3.95 26.54
N ILE A 592 -3.90 3.87 27.26
CA ILE A 592 -4.06 4.48 28.59
C ILE A 592 -3.06 3.87 29.58
N GLY A 593 -2.82 2.55 29.49
CA GLY A 593 -1.83 1.85 30.32
C GLY A 593 -2.40 1.37 31.65
N ASP A 594 -1.64 1.50 32.73
CA ASP A 594 -1.94 0.90 34.04
C ASP A 594 -3.37 1.16 34.56
N PRO A 595 -3.97 2.37 34.44
CA PRO A 595 -5.35 2.60 34.87
C PRO A 595 -6.40 1.71 34.15
N ALA A 596 -6.08 1.24 32.94
CA ALA A 596 -6.97 0.42 32.13
C ALA A 596 -6.82 -1.09 32.37
N MET A 597 -5.95 -1.54 33.28
CA MET A 597 -5.73 -2.97 33.56
C MET A 597 -6.99 -3.67 34.08
N SER A 598 -7.93 -2.93 34.68
CA SER A 598 -9.25 -3.45 35.06
C SER A 598 -10.10 -3.97 33.89
N ALA A 599 -9.73 -3.66 32.64
CA ALA A 599 -10.40 -4.16 31.44
C ALA A 599 -9.86 -5.51 30.93
N VAL A 600 -8.74 -6.01 31.48
CA VAL A 600 -8.09 -7.24 30.99
C VAL A 600 -9.03 -8.45 30.98
N PRO A 601 -9.84 -8.73 32.02
CA PRO A 601 -10.75 -9.88 32.00
C PRO A 601 -11.71 -9.85 30.81
N GLU A 602 -12.39 -8.72 30.58
CA GLU A 602 -13.32 -8.55 29.46
C GLU A 602 -12.63 -8.76 28.10
N LEU A 603 -11.40 -8.27 27.94
CA LEU A 603 -10.62 -8.43 26.71
C LEU A 603 -10.17 -9.88 26.48
N LEU A 604 -9.83 -10.63 27.54
CA LEU A 604 -9.49 -12.05 27.45
C LEU A 604 -10.71 -12.90 27.10
N GLU A 605 -11.88 -12.60 27.68
CA GLU A 605 -13.14 -13.25 27.30
C GLU A 605 -13.46 -13.02 25.81
N ARG A 606 -13.31 -11.79 25.31
CA ARG A 606 -13.49 -11.48 23.89
C ARG A 606 -12.52 -12.27 23.01
N LEU A 607 -11.25 -12.37 23.40
CA LEU A 607 -10.23 -13.14 22.68
C LEU A 607 -10.59 -14.63 22.58
N ALA A 608 -11.21 -15.19 23.63
CA ALA A 608 -11.58 -16.61 23.71
C ALA A 608 -12.83 -16.97 22.88
N LYS A 609 -13.71 -16.00 22.55
CA LYS A 609 -14.97 -16.26 21.82
C LYS A 609 -14.78 -16.72 20.36
N GLY A 610 -13.62 -16.47 19.75
CA GLY A 610 -13.38 -16.75 18.33
C GLY A 610 -14.03 -15.72 17.39
N PRO A 611 -13.83 -15.86 16.06
CA PRO A 611 -14.37 -14.94 15.07
C PRO A 611 -15.89 -15.09 14.91
N SER A 612 -16.60 -13.96 14.73
CA SER A 612 -17.99 -13.96 14.26
C SER A 612 -18.05 -14.25 12.75
N GLU A 613 -19.24 -14.55 12.23
CA GLU A 613 -19.45 -14.83 10.81
C GLU A 613 -18.99 -13.67 9.90
N ASP A 614 -19.31 -12.44 10.29
CA ASP A 614 -18.92 -11.21 9.59
C ASP A 614 -17.46 -10.81 9.79
N ASP A 615 -16.72 -11.47 10.69
CA ASP A 615 -15.29 -11.25 10.83
C ASP A 615 -14.54 -12.10 9.79
N PRO A 616 -13.99 -11.48 8.73
CA PRO A 616 -13.47 -12.23 7.59
C PRO A 616 -12.31 -13.17 7.95
N ARG A 617 -11.54 -12.84 9.00
CA ARG A 617 -10.27 -13.53 9.33
C ARG A 617 -9.92 -13.56 10.82
N GLY A 618 -10.90 -13.34 11.71
CA GLY A 618 -10.60 -13.11 13.14
C GLY A 618 -9.81 -11.84 13.37
N MET A 619 -10.18 -10.78 12.64
CA MET A 619 -9.61 -9.44 12.72
C MET A 619 -9.78 -8.84 14.11
N GLU A 620 -10.91 -9.03 14.79
CA GLU A 620 -11.02 -8.54 16.17
C GLU A 620 -10.00 -9.22 17.07
N GLN A 621 -9.99 -10.55 17.08
CA GLN A 621 -9.04 -11.33 17.86
C GLN A 621 -7.59 -10.93 17.51
N ARG A 622 -7.29 -10.69 16.22
CA ARG A 622 -5.99 -10.20 15.75
C ARG A 622 -5.58 -8.89 16.44
N TYR A 623 -6.46 -7.88 16.45
CA TYR A 623 -6.13 -6.59 17.06
C TYR A 623 -6.12 -6.65 18.59
N LEU A 624 -7.00 -7.47 19.20
CA LEU A 624 -6.98 -7.71 20.64
C LEU A 624 -5.67 -8.41 21.07
N CYS A 625 -5.12 -9.33 20.26
CA CYS A 625 -3.80 -9.91 20.53
C CYS A 625 -2.69 -8.84 20.56
N PHE A 626 -2.83 -7.75 19.80
CA PHE A 626 -1.86 -6.64 19.83
C PHE A 626 -2.06 -5.73 21.04
N ALA A 627 -3.31 -5.46 21.43
CA ALA A 627 -3.63 -4.65 22.60
C ALA A 627 -3.27 -5.38 23.91
N VAL A 628 -3.72 -6.62 24.06
CA VAL A 628 -3.55 -7.42 25.28
C VAL A 628 -2.13 -7.96 25.38
N PHE A 629 -1.75 -8.92 24.53
CA PHE A 629 -0.45 -9.59 24.65
C PHE A 629 0.72 -8.73 24.17
N GLY A 630 0.48 -7.82 23.22
CA GLY A 630 1.50 -6.93 22.68
C GLY A 630 1.78 -5.69 23.53
N GLN A 631 0.88 -5.30 24.44
CA GLN A 631 1.01 -4.09 25.25
C GLN A 631 0.65 -4.35 26.73
N MET A 632 -0.62 -4.58 27.06
CA MET A 632 -1.10 -4.62 28.46
C MET A 632 -0.43 -5.72 29.29
N LEU A 633 -0.35 -6.94 28.77
CA LEU A 633 0.23 -8.12 29.44
C LEU A 633 1.67 -8.41 28.99
N LYS A 634 2.32 -7.45 28.34
CA LYS A 634 3.65 -7.65 27.78
C LYS A 634 4.71 -7.88 28.86
N ARG A 635 4.54 -7.29 30.05
CA ARG A 635 5.57 -7.21 31.09
C ARG A 635 5.23 -7.96 32.38
N SER A 636 3.94 -8.09 32.72
CA SER A 636 3.49 -8.79 33.92
C SER A 636 2.13 -9.46 33.67
N LEU A 637 1.89 -10.52 34.43
CA LEU A 637 0.62 -11.25 34.51
C LEU A 637 0.01 -11.15 35.92
N ASP A 638 0.46 -10.23 36.77
CA ASP A 638 -0.03 -10.11 38.14
C ASP A 638 -1.53 -9.76 38.15
N GLY A 639 -2.29 -10.44 39.01
CA GLY A 639 -3.75 -10.25 39.11
C GLY A 639 -4.58 -10.76 37.91
N VAL A 640 -3.95 -11.43 36.94
CA VAL A 640 -4.66 -11.99 35.77
C VAL A 640 -5.16 -13.40 36.06
N ASP A 641 -6.45 -13.66 35.83
CA ASP A 641 -7.04 -15.00 35.86
C ASP A 641 -6.31 -15.93 34.87
N ARG A 642 -5.67 -16.98 35.41
CA ARG A 642 -4.84 -17.91 34.63
C ARG A 642 -5.66 -18.84 33.75
N GLU A 643 -6.85 -19.24 34.18
CA GLU A 643 -7.72 -20.10 33.37
C GLU A 643 -8.22 -19.34 32.14
N LEU A 644 -8.71 -18.12 32.38
CA LEU A 644 -9.18 -17.25 31.31
C LEU A 644 -8.05 -16.84 30.36
N LEU A 645 -6.85 -16.55 30.90
CA LEU A 645 -5.66 -16.29 30.09
C LEU A 645 -5.32 -17.48 29.19
N CYS A 646 -5.36 -18.71 29.72
CA CYS A 646 -5.08 -19.91 28.93
C CYS A 646 -6.10 -20.08 27.79
N LYS A 647 -7.39 -19.89 28.06
CA LYS A 647 -8.44 -19.92 27.01
C LYS A 647 -8.17 -18.90 25.91
N ALA A 648 -7.85 -17.65 26.28
CA ALA A 648 -7.55 -16.58 25.34
C ALA A 648 -6.27 -16.84 24.53
N VAL A 649 -5.22 -17.37 25.17
CA VAL A 649 -3.95 -17.75 24.52
C VAL A 649 -4.19 -18.86 23.50
N ALA A 650 -4.88 -19.94 23.89
CA ALA A 650 -5.19 -21.06 23.00
C ALA A 650 -5.99 -20.59 21.77
N ALA A 651 -6.98 -19.71 21.97
CA ALA A 651 -7.75 -19.11 20.88
C ALA A 651 -6.87 -18.22 19.97
N GLY A 652 -6.03 -17.36 20.55
CA GLY A 652 -5.11 -16.47 19.81
C GLY A 652 -4.09 -17.23 18.97
N LEU A 653 -3.66 -18.42 19.40
CA LEU A 653 -2.76 -19.29 18.64
C LEU A 653 -3.38 -19.90 17.38
N GLN A 654 -4.71 -19.90 17.27
CA GLN A 654 -5.42 -20.34 16.07
C GLN A 654 -5.61 -19.21 15.05
N ASN A 655 -5.38 -17.94 15.41
CA ASN A 655 -5.62 -16.79 14.52
C ASN A 655 -4.91 -16.93 13.16
N GLN A 656 -5.50 -16.47 12.07
CA GLN A 656 -4.91 -16.69 10.74
C GLN A 656 -3.68 -15.80 10.44
N ASP A 657 -3.43 -14.77 11.26
CA ASP A 657 -2.31 -13.84 11.10
C ASP A 657 -1.08 -14.25 11.94
N GLY A 658 0.06 -14.45 11.27
CA GLY A 658 1.31 -14.82 11.93
C GLY A 658 1.81 -13.78 12.95
N ARG A 659 1.47 -12.50 12.77
CA ARG A 659 1.85 -11.45 13.74
C ARG A 659 1.01 -11.55 15.02
N ALA A 660 -0.29 -11.81 14.92
CA ALA A 660 -1.15 -12.04 16.09
C ALA A 660 -0.70 -13.28 16.88
N ARG A 661 -0.42 -14.41 16.22
CA ARG A 661 0.17 -15.57 16.90
C ARG A 661 1.53 -15.22 17.54
N GLY A 662 2.32 -14.41 16.86
CA GLY A 662 3.63 -13.97 17.33
C GLY A 662 3.61 -13.17 18.63
N THR A 663 2.58 -12.35 18.89
CA THR A 663 2.50 -11.57 20.15
C THR A 663 2.24 -12.45 21.37
N VAL A 664 1.56 -13.60 21.18
CA VAL A 664 1.32 -14.59 22.24
C VAL A 664 2.64 -15.18 22.78
N GLY A 665 3.69 -15.27 21.96
CA GLY A 665 4.96 -15.85 22.36
C GLY A 665 5.64 -15.17 23.56
N GLY A 666 5.33 -13.88 23.81
CA GLY A 666 5.80 -13.16 24.99
C GLY A 666 5.16 -13.61 26.30
N ILE A 667 3.98 -14.24 26.25
CA ILE A 667 3.27 -14.75 27.42
C ILE A 667 3.94 -16.02 27.95
N TYR A 668 4.46 -16.87 27.06
CA TYR A 668 5.10 -18.14 27.43
C TYR A 668 6.26 -17.95 28.42
N GLN A 669 6.98 -16.83 28.32
CA GLN A 669 8.13 -16.56 29.18
C GLN A 669 7.75 -16.20 30.61
N GLN A 670 6.48 -15.88 30.86
CA GLN A 670 5.97 -15.41 32.15
C GLN A 670 5.22 -16.52 32.93
N LEU A 671 5.03 -17.69 32.34
CA LEU A 671 4.29 -18.80 32.95
C LEU A 671 5.22 -19.91 33.44
N ARG A 672 4.87 -20.56 34.56
CA ARG A 672 5.57 -21.76 35.04
C ARG A 672 5.08 -23.00 34.29
N TYR A 673 5.78 -24.11 34.46
CA TYR A 673 5.46 -25.37 33.77
C TYR A 673 3.99 -25.81 33.99
N GLU A 674 3.52 -25.81 35.23
CA GLU A 674 2.14 -26.20 35.55
C GLU A 674 1.08 -25.30 34.89
N GLU A 675 1.38 -24.02 34.71
CA GLU A 675 0.48 -23.06 34.03
C GLU A 675 0.53 -23.20 32.51
N ILE A 676 1.64 -23.69 31.96
CA ILE A 676 1.81 -23.95 30.52
C ILE A 676 1.21 -25.29 30.13
N LYS A 677 1.18 -26.27 31.04
CA LYS A 677 0.73 -27.63 30.79
C LYS A 677 -0.59 -27.71 29.98
N PRO A 678 -1.66 -26.96 30.32
CA PRO A 678 -2.91 -26.98 29.56
C PRO A 678 -2.80 -26.40 28.13
N LEU A 679 -1.78 -25.56 27.87
CA LEU A 679 -1.54 -24.92 26.59
C LEU A 679 -0.64 -25.73 25.67
N LEU A 680 0.08 -26.74 26.18
CA LEU A 680 1.06 -27.51 25.42
C LEU A 680 0.51 -28.08 24.10
N PRO A 681 -0.72 -28.63 24.03
CA PRO A 681 -1.28 -29.09 22.75
C PRO A 681 -1.47 -27.95 21.73
N ALA A 682 -1.99 -26.81 22.17
CA ALA A 682 -2.20 -25.64 21.31
C ALA A 682 -0.88 -25.01 20.84
N ILE A 683 0.12 -24.95 21.73
CA ILE A 683 1.47 -24.48 21.43
C ILE A 683 2.15 -25.40 20.43
N HIS A 684 2.11 -26.72 20.67
CA HIS A 684 2.62 -27.72 19.74
C HIS A 684 1.99 -27.56 18.34
N GLN A 685 0.65 -27.44 18.28
CA GLN A 685 -0.04 -27.22 17.02
C GLN A 685 0.38 -25.93 16.32
N ALA A 686 0.60 -24.82 17.06
CA ALA A 686 1.08 -23.56 16.51
C ALA A 686 2.53 -23.63 16.02
N ILE A 687 3.36 -24.53 16.58
CA ILE A 687 4.72 -24.82 16.10
C ILE A 687 4.65 -25.64 14.80
N VAL A 688 3.81 -26.67 14.75
CA VAL A 688 3.70 -27.58 13.60
C VAL A 688 3.05 -26.90 12.40
N THR A 689 1.97 -26.14 12.64
CA THR A 689 1.15 -25.55 11.58
C THR A 689 1.38 -24.04 11.49
N PRO A 690 2.15 -23.56 10.48
CA PRO A 690 2.35 -22.13 10.28
C PRO A 690 1.03 -21.41 10.01
N ALA A 691 0.96 -20.16 10.46
CA ALA A 691 -0.17 -19.28 10.18
C ALA A 691 -0.43 -19.19 8.65
N PRO A 692 -1.70 -19.21 8.22
CA PRO A 692 -2.12 -19.02 6.82
C PRO A 692 -1.62 -17.72 6.19
N SER A 693 -1.50 -16.64 6.97
CA SER A 693 -1.04 -15.32 6.52
C SER A 693 0.03 -14.74 7.44
N GLY A 694 0.57 -13.58 7.06
CA GLY A 694 1.63 -12.92 7.79
C GLY A 694 2.92 -13.75 7.78
N ILE A 695 3.28 -14.32 6.62
CA ILE A 695 4.39 -15.27 6.47
C ILE A 695 5.73 -14.74 7.02
N MET A 696 5.96 -13.43 6.94
CA MET A 696 7.13 -12.77 7.53
C MET A 696 7.20 -12.91 9.05
N PHE A 697 6.06 -13.07 9.72
CA PHE A 697 5.93 -13.21 11.17
C PHE A 697 5.60 -14.64 11.59
N ALA A 698 5.32 -15.55 10.65
CA ALA A 698 4.87 -16.92 10.93
C ALA A 698 5.93 -17.77 11.68
N SER A 699 7.20 -17.37 11.66
CA SER A 699 8.25 -18.06 12.43
C SER A 699 8.29 -17.66 13.90
N GLY A 700 7.81 -16.46 14.27
CA GLY A 700 7.98 -15.91 15.62
C GLY A 700 7.38 -16.80 16.72
N VAL A 701 6.11 -17.15 16.57
CA VAL A 701 5.40 -18.04 17.52
C VAL A 701 6.01 -19.44 17.59
N ARG A 702 6.48 -19.97 16.45
CA ARG A 702 7.09 -21.30 16.35
C ARG A 702 8.42 -21.35 17.10
N LEU A 703 9.25 -20.32 16.91
CA LEU A 703 10.52 -20.16 17.60
C LEU A 703 10.33 -19.95 19.10
N ALA A 704 9.34 -19.15 19.51
CA ALA A 704 8.99 -18.99 20.92
C ALA A 704 8.49 -20.32 21.55
N GLY A 705 7.72 -21.10 20.79
CA GLY A 705 7.22 -22.40 21.21
C GLY A 705 8.35 -23.42 21.42
N ILE A 706 9.25 -23.62 20.45
CA ILE A 706 10.37 -24.57 20.64
C ILE A 706 11.31 -24.15 21.78
N ASP A 707 11.50 -22.84 21.98
CA ASP A 707 12.29 -22.33 23.10
C ASP A 707 11.63 -22.65 24.44
N LEU A 708 10.29 -22.56 24.50
CA LEU A 708 9.51 -22.98 25.65
C LEU A 708 9.67 -24.48 25.93
N LEU A 709 9.48 -25.32 24.89
CA LEU A 709 9.62 -26.77 25.02
C LEU A 709 11.02 -27.14 25.53
N ALA A 710 12.07 -26.48 25.02
CA ALA A 710 13.44 -26.71 25.44
C ALA A 710 13.71 -26.28 26.89
N ARG A 711 13.20 -25.11 27.30
CA ARG A 711 13.29 -24.64 28.70
C ARG A 711 12.67 -25.61 29.69
N HIS A 712 11.59 -26.29 29.30
CA HIS A 712 10.92 -27.27 30.14
C HIS A 712 11.33 -28.73 29.86
N ARG A 713 12.37 -28.95 29.06
CA ARG A 713 12.92 -30.26 28.69
C ARG A 713 11.88 -31.21 28.08
N ILE A 714 10.98 -30.69 27.25
CA ILE A 714 9.98 -31.49 26.53
C ILE A 714 10.62 -32.10 25.28
N ARG A 715 10.58 -33.42 25.15
CA ARG A 715 11.32 -34.19 24.12
C ARG A 715 10.95 -33.79 22.69
N GLU A 716 9.68 -33.55 22.44
CA GLU A 716 9.10 -33.26 21.13
C GLU A 716 9.62 -31.95 20.53
N GLY A 717 10.16 -31.05 21.36
CA GLY A 717 10.80 -29.81 20.88
C GLY A 717 12.01 -30.05 19.99
N MET A 718 12.74 -31.15 20.19
CA MET A 718 13.95 -31.48 19.41
C MET A 718 13.67 -31.76 17.92
N PRO A 719 12.79 -32.69 17.53
CA PRO A 719 12.46 -32.90 16.12
C PRO A 719 11.79 -31.67 15.48
N LEU A 720 11.03 -30.87 16.24
CA LEU A 720 10.43 -29.62 15.74
C LEU A 720 11.48 -28.57 15.37
N CYS A 721 12.59 -28.49 16.12
CA CYS A 721 13.70 -27.61 15.76
C CYS A 721 14.24 -27.94 14.35
N ILE A 722 14.41 -29.22 14.04
CA ILE A 722 14.85 -29.67 12.71
C ILE A 722 13.81 -29.30 11.64
N GLN A 723 12.53 -29.56 11.89
CA GLN A 723 11.46 -29.20 10.95
C GLN A 723 11.43 -27.70 10.62
N ILE A 724 11.74 -26.85 11.60
CA ILE A 724 11.78 -25.40 11.44
C ILE A 724 13.06 -24.93 10.72
N MET A 725 14.09 -25.74 10.55
CA MET A 725 15.35 -25.37 9.89
C MET A 725 15.32 -25.41 8.35
N ASP A 726 14.14 -25.52 7.72
CA ASP A 726 13.97 -25.60 6.25
C ASP A 726 14.80 -24.55 5.48
N ILE A 727 15.84 -24.98 4.77
CA ILE A 727 16.77 -24.10 4.06
C ILE A 727 16.16 -23.43 2.82
N SER A 728 14.97 -23.82 2.36
CA SER A 728 14.32 -23.21 1.19
C SER A 728 13.66 -21.86 1.52
N LYS A 729 13.26 -21.62 2.77
CA LYS A 729 12.43 -20.45 3.12
C LYS A 729 13.24 -19.17 3.31
N TRP A 730 12.55 -18.03 3.23
CA TRP A 730 13.07 -16.71 3.58
C TRP A 730 13.46 -16.65 5.08
N GLY A 731 14.41 -15.79 5.43
CA GLY A 731 14.86 -15.62 6.82
C GLY A 731 15.63 -16.82 7.41
N LYS A 732 15.98 -17.82 6.59
CA LYS A 732 16.65 -19.08 6.99
C LYS A 732 17.83 -18.88 7.94
N LYS A 733 18.71 -17.91 7.69
CA LYS A 733 19.90 -17.65 8.51
C LYS A 733 19.56 -17.41 9.98
N SER A 734 18.63 -16.50 10.25
CA SER A 734 18.22 -16.15 11.62
C SER A 734 17.47 -17.31 12.27
N ARG A 735 16.52 -17.90 11.54
CA ARG A 735 15.68 -19.00 12.03
C ARG A 735 16.50 -20.25 12.40
N ILE A 736 17.41 -20.70 11.51
CA ILE A 736 18.26 -21.87 11.75
C ILE A 736 19.19 -21.61 12.93
N THR A 737 19.82 -20.42 12.98
CA THR A 737 20.70 -20.06 14.10
C THR A 737 19.98 -20.14 15.45
N GLN A 738 18.73 -19.70 15.51
CA GLN A 738 17.95 -19.77 16.75
C GLN A 738 17.58 -21.21 17.11
N CYS A 739 17.16 -22.03 16.13
CA CYS A 739 16.84 -23.44 16.38
C CYS A 739 18.08 -24.24 16.83
N LEU A 740 19.27 -23.95 16.30
CA LEU A 740 20.53 -24.57 16.74
C LEU A 740 20.85 -24.21 18.19
N LYS A 741 20.65 -22.93 18.56
CA LYS A 741 20.81 -22.49 19.95
C LYS A 741 19.86 -23.25 20.89
N THR A 742 18.58 -23.36 20.51
CA THR A 742 17.55 -24.08 21.27
C THR A 742 17.87 -25.57 21.40
N LEU A 743 18.26 -26.26 20.33
CA LEU A 743 18.67 -27.67 20.40
C LEU A 743 19.86 -27.87 21.35
N GLY A 744 20.81 -26.95 21.35
CA GLY A 744 21.98 -27.02 22.22
C GLY A 744 21.69 -26.97 23.72
N THR A 745 20.48 -26.61 24.16
CA THR A 745 20.10 -26.62 25.58
C THR A 745 19.67 -28.01 26.08
N TYR A 746 19.36 -28.96 25.19
CA TYR A 746 19.02 -30.34 25.55
C TYR A 746 20.26 -31.19 25.92
N GLY A 747 21.48 -30.72 25.60
CA GLY A 747 22.72 -31.41 25.95
C GLY A 747 22.79 -32.83 25.38
N ALA A 748 23.16 -33.80 26.21
CA ALA A 748 23.30 -35.21 25.81
C ALA A 748 22.00 -35.83 25.30
N ALA A 749 20.82 -35.32 25.70
CA ALA A 749 19.54 -35.81 25.22
C ALA A 749 19.29 -35.52 23.72
N ALA A 750 20.05 -34.62 23.10
CA ALA A 750 19.95 -34.30 21.68
C ALA A 750 20.69 -35.30 20.76
N LYS A 751 21.39 -36.31 21.29
CA LYS A 751 22.10 -37.32 20.49
C LYS A 751 21.25 -38.00 19.40
N PRO A 752 19.97 -38.34 19.63
CA PRO A 752 19.11 -38.92 18.60
C PRO A 752 18.90 -38.03 17.35
N ILE A 753 19.22 -36.73 17.42
CA ILE A 753 19.04 -35.75 16.34
C ILE A 753 20.31 -35.55 15.51
N LEU A 754 21.45 -36.15 15.91
CA LEU A 754 22.71 -36.05 15.19
C LEU A 754 22.62 -36.41 13.70
N PRO A 755 21.90 -37.49 13.29
CA PRO A 755 21.76 -37.80 11.86
C PRO A 755 21.13 -36.66 11.05
N GLN A 756 20.10 -36.02 11.59
CA GLN A 756 19.41 -34.91 10.93
C GLN A 756 20.27 -33.64 10.90
N LEU A 757 21.06 -33.37 11.95
CA LEU A 757 22.01 -32.25 11.96
C LEU A 757 23.13 -32.44 10.92
N ARG A 758 23.64 -33.65 10.76
CA ARG A 758 24.62 -33.98 9.71
C ARG A 758 24.01 -33.83 8.32
N GLN A 759 22.75 -34.21 8.15
CA GLN A 759 22.03 -33.97 6.89
C GLN A 759 21.86 -32.47 6.62
N LEU A 760 21.46 -31.68 7.63
CA LEU A 760 21.38 -30.22 7.50
C LEU A 760 22.72 -29.59 7.13
N GLU A 761 23.82 -30.04 7.74
CA GLU A 761 25.17 -29.59 7.38
C GLU A 761 25.46 -29.85 5.89
N LYS A 762 25.21 -31.07 5.42
CA LYS A 762 25.38 -31.46 4.02
C LYS A 762 24.54 -30.57 3.08
N ASP A 763 23.28 -30.33 3.43
CA ASP A 763 22.38 -29.50 2.63
C ASP A 763 22.82 -28.04 2.61
N LEU A 764 23.29 -27.49 3.73
CA LEU A 764 23.82 -26.13 3.83
C LEU A 764 25.11 -25.95 3.01
N LEU A 765 26.00 -26.96 3.02
CA LEU A 765 27.22 -26.98 2.21
C LEU A 765 26.92 -27.05 0.71
N ALA A 766 25.89 -27.80 0.33
CA ALA A 766 25.45 -27.93 -1.06
C ALA A 766 24.59 -26.76 -1.56
N HIS A 767 24.12 -25.88 -0.66
CA HIS A 767 23.21 -24.79 -1.03
C HIS A 767 23.91 -23.73 -1.90
N SER A 768 23.19 -23.17 -2.87
CA SER A 768 23.72 -22.13 -3.78
C SER A 768 24.23 -20.88 -3.05
N GLU A 769 23.67 -20.58 -1.87
CA GLU A 769 24.09 -19.48 -0.99
C GLU A 769 25.10 -19.89 0.11
N ALA A 770 25.77 -21.06 0.00
CA ALA A 770 26.64 -21.60 1.04
C ALA A 770 27.66 -20.58 1.59
N ARG A 771 28.24 -19.74 0.71
CA ARG A 771 29.16 -18.65 1.12
C ARG A 771 28.54 -17.67 2.12
N MET A 772 27.27 -17.31 1.95
CA MET A 772 26.55 -16.43 2.88
C MET A 772 26.10 -17.16 4.14
N LEU A 773 25.92 -18.48 4.04
CA LEU A 773 25.51 -19.37 5.12
C LEU A 773 26.69 -19.94 5.93
N LYS A 774 27.94 -19.59 5.60
CA LYS A 774 29.14 -20.03 6.34
C LYS A 774 29.00 -19.91 7.87
N PRO A 775 28.52 -18.79 8.45
CA PRO A 775 28.34 -18.70 9.90
C PRO A 775 27.30 -19.68 10.48
N VAL A 776 26.34 -20.13 9.67
CA VAL A 776 25.33 -21.10 10.07
C VAL A 776 25.89 -22.52 9.97
N ILE A 777 26.69 -22.81 8.93
CA ILE A 777 27.40 -24.09 8.77
C ILE A 777 28.34 -24.32 9.96
N GLU A 778 29.18 -23.34 10.28
CA GLU A 778 30.13 -23.42 11.42
C GLU A 778 29.39 -23.66 12.75
N LYS A 779 28.25 -22.99 12.97
CA LYS A 779 27.42 -23.22 14.15
C LYS A 779 26.79 -24.61 14.18
N THR A 780 26.44 -25.16 13.02
CA THR A 780 25.88 -26.52 12.90
C THR A 780 26.96 -27.55 13.28
N GLN A 781 28.16 -27.42 12.72
CA GLN A 781 29.32 -28.25 13.03
C GLN A 781 29.72 -28.19 14.50
N ALA A 782 29.76 -26.97 15.06
CA ALA A 782 30.07 -26.77 16.48
C ALA A 782 29.04 -27.43 17.39
N LEU A 783 27.75 -27.35 17.03
CA LEU A 783 26.68 -28.00 17.80
C LEU A 783 26.78 -29.53 17.72
N ILE A 784 27.05 -30.11 16.55
CA ILE A 784 27.25 -31.55 16.36
C ILE A 784 28.35 -32.05 17.32
N LYS A 785 29.54 -31.43 17.27
CA LYS A 785 30.66 -31.78 18.16
C LYS A 785 30.28 -31.65 19.64
N LYS A 786 29.54 -30.59 19.99
CA LYS A 786 29.07 -30.36 21.37
C LYS A 786 28.15 -31.49 21.85
N ILE A 787 27.22 -31.95 21.02
CA ILE A 787 26.27 -33.03 21.36
C ILE A 787 26.98 -34.37 21.44
N GLU A 788 27.92 -34.65 20.53
CA GLU A 788 28.74 -35.88 20.54
C GLU A 788 29.54 -36.00 21.85
N ASN A 789 30.16 -34.91 22.28
CA ASN A 789 30.97 -34.85 23.49
C ASN A 789 30.14 -34.68 24.78
N ALA A 790 28.82 -34.49 24.69
CA ALA A 790 27.98 -34.33 25.87
C ALA A 790 27.81 -35.65 26.63
N THR A 791 28.09 -35.62 27.92
CA THR A 791 27.96 -36.74 28.87
C THR A 791 26.83 -36.49 29.87
N GLY A 792 26.33 -37.56 30.49
CA GLY A 792 25.23 -37.50 31.47
C GLY A 792 23.83 -37.81 30.90
N THR A 793 22.91 -38.14 31.79
CA THR A 793 21.48 -38.37 31.50
C THR A 793 20.67 -37.13 31.82
N VAL A 794 19.90 -36.63 30.84
CA VAL A 794 18.96 -35.52 31.02
C VAL A 794 17.55 -36.09 30.98
N GLU A 795 16.83 -35.97 32.08
CA GLU A 795 15.42 -36.35 32.15
C GLU A 795 14.58 -35.40 31.29
N LEU A 796 13.71 -35.97 30.45
CA LEU A 796 12.83 -35.26 29.54
C LEU A 796 11.38 -35.56 29.88
N ARG A 797 10.53 -34.55 29.72
CA ARG A 797 9.07 -34.68 29.76
C ARG A 797 8.53 -34.98 28.36
N SER A 798 7.33 -35.53 28.26
CA SER A 798 6.58 -35.68 27.02
C SER A 798 5.32 -34.82 27.02
N LEU A 799 4.85 -34.44 25.83
CA LEU A 799 3.53 -33.85 25.65
C LEU A 799 2.41 -34.82 26.03
N GLY A 800 2.65 -36.13 25.99
CA GLY A 800 1.69 -37.16 26.40
C GLY A 800 1.53 -37.30 27.92
N ASP A 801 2.42 -36.69 28.70
CA ASP A 801 2.35 -36.67 30.17
C ASP A 801 1.40 -35.55 30.68
N SER A 802 0.72 -34.84 29.75
CA SER A 802 -0.10 -33.66 30.01
C SER A 802 -1.59 -33.88 30.14
#